data_AF-A0A7K2Q1Z2-F1
#
_entry.id   AF-A0A7K2Q1Z2-F1
#
_cell.length_a   1.000
_cell.length_b   1.000
_cell.length_c   1.000
_cell.angle_alpha   90.00
_cell.angle_beta   90.00
_cell.angle_gamma   90.00
#
_symmetry.space_group_name_H-M   'P 1'
#
loop_
_entity.id
_entity.type
_entity.pdbx_description
1 polymer ?
#
loop_
_entity_poly.entity_id
_entity_poly.type
_entity_poly.pdbx_seq_one_letter_code
_entity_poly.pdbx_strand_id
1 'polypeptide(L)'
;MPIARRRFLLAALLPVLTVGATGVLAVATGQQTSAEATATPERNPDAAVVASTTSGSVVQVVAHPDDDLFFMNPDLSRSLTAGLALTTVYLTSGEADGRNEANGSGLKDPEQPADRAHYAEARQNGIRAAYAEMATGDRTGTWKRTVISTAGGGRAELDVLMARPQVNLVWLQIREARNPTAENPDSLRGLWNGKIPTLDAQLTSGTPVKQGYAYTKDQVVQSIAGLLALYKPTTIRMQDPTPGRYHDTGKYTDHQDHMYGARFVQAATAAYAAQVTDRPRFSVQNYLGYHNGTLPHALDPQTAETKTGFLKTYAWLDHQNYCGSPSGCGDRKVAGSPTGRNWAQSLRYARADNTSWLVPGTGGRLYAFAALDGQMAFWTRPGANGPAVGAWTGPTFLPGTGIDPGASTARLPDGRVAVLATRTVLGHGPADYLREIVYAVQAAPDGPFGPWQSLGTPEGADDEGTSAISAPAAAVAPDGRLTVYVRDSRRTLRAREQQPDGVFGSWQRLGGEDLQSDPVTAVDAAGRHQVYAATTKSVLAWTQPTPGAPLQGPFPTGLPATTVPLSAAAEGTGVRLYFRRPDSGVVRTALVTAGSGKPQVSSVTEAGGRAGYGAVGVAGRLLSGRADTGTIGTTGLGGPPAWTESQMLYAGAPAGVLEPAGSTTTAVLGLDAQLHITTTTPASPTPRTPWHRAVPRT
;
A
#
# COMPACT_ATOMS: atom_id res chain seq x y z
N MET A 1 59.80 -12.46 -15.62
CA MET A 1 58.76 -11.40 -15.64
C MET A 1 58.82 -10.72 -17.00
N PRO A 2 57.70 -10.27 -17.62
CA PRO A 2 56.33 -10.24 -17.12
C PRO A 2 55.41 -11.27 -17.79
N ILE A 3 54.29 -11.50 -17.12
CA ILE A 3 53.29 -12.55 -17.36
C ILE A 3 52.08 -11.90 -18.05
N ALA A 4 51.69 -12.40 -19.21
CA ALA A 4 50.36 -12.18 -19.79
C ALA A 4 49.77 -13.55 -20.17
N ARG A 5 48.81 -14.03 -19.39
CA ARG A 5 48.05 -15.26 -19.67
C ARG A 5 46.69 -14.88 -20.25
N ARG A 6 46.48 -15.10 -21.54
CA ARG A 6 45.16 -15.39 -22.12
C ARG A 6 45.03 -16.91 -22.21
N ARG A 7 44.00 -17.48 -21.59
CA ARG A 7 43.62 -18.88 -21.78
C ARG A 7 42.35 -18.94 -22.62
N PHE A 8 42.49 -19.55 -23.79
CA PHE A 8 41.43 -20.32 -24.45
C PHE A 8 41.03 -21.49 -23.55
N LEU A 9 39.77 -21.92 -23.62
CA LEU A 9 39.38 -23.33 -23.49
C LEU A 9 38.02 -23.53 -24.16
N LEU A 10 38.05 -24.28 -25.27
CA LEU A 10 36.91 -25.05 -25.77
C LEU A 10 36.54 -26.11 -24.73
N ALA A 11 35.25 -26.39 -24.58
CA ALA A 11 34.77 -27.59 -23.89
C ALA A 11 33.90 -28.41 -24.85
N ALA A 12 34.33 -29.66 -25.05
CA ALA A 12 33.67 -30.69 -25.82
C ALA A 12 32.61 -31.43 -24.97
N LEU A 13 31.58 -31.93 -25.64
CA LEU A 13 30.53 -32.82 -25.15
C LEU A 13 31.03 -34.26 -24.98
N LEU A 14 30.59 -34.96 -23.92
CA LEU A 14 30.24 -36.39 -23.90
C LEU A 14 29.51 -36.74 -22.58
N PRO A 15 28.43 -37.55 -22.59
CA PRO A 15 27.61 -37.87 -21.42
C PRO A 15 28.02 -39.20 -20.77
N VAL A 16 27.95 -39.29 -19.44
CA VAL A 16 27.98 -40.57 -18.71
C VAL A 16 26.88 -40.55 -17.65
N LEU A 17 25.96 -41.51 -17.78
CA LEU A 17 24.93 -41.88 -16.80
C LEU A 17 25.56 -42.55 -15.57
N THR A 18 25.25 -42.07 -14.38
CA THR A 18 25.18 -42.90 -13.16
C THR A 18 24.13 -42.33 -12.18
N VAL A 19 23.34 -43.24 -11.62
CA VAL A 19 22.25 -43.00 -10.66
C VAL A 19 22.82 -42.98 -9.24
N GLY A 20 22.42 -42.01 -8.40
CA GLY A 20 22.67 -42.09 -6.95
C GLY A 20 22.50 -40.78 -6.16
N ALA A 21 21.40 -40.71 -5.39
CA ALA A 21 21.20 -40.06 -4.08
C ALA A 21 21.40 -38.52 -3.87
N THR A 22 20.27 -37.91 -3.44
CA THR A 22 20.12 -36.87 -2.40
C THR A 22 20.75 -35.48 -2.55
N GLY A 23 19.89 -34.48 -2.69
CA GLY A 23 19.88 -33.27 -1.85
C GLY A 23 20.80 -32.11 -2.23
N VAL A 24 20.20 -30.92 -2.29
CA VAL A 24 20.79 -29.57 -2.34
C VAL A 24 21.02 -29.00 -3.75
N LEU A 25 20.55 -27.75 -3.92
CA LEU A 25 20.57 -26.85 -5.09
C LEU A 25 19.47 -27.03 -6.15
N ALA A 26 18.29 -26.46 -5.87
CA ALA A 26 17.39 -25.94 -6.90
C ALA A 26 17.29 -24.43 -6.74
N VAL A 27 18.24 -23.71 -7.35
CA VAL A 27 18.13 -22.29 -7.65
C VAL A 27 18.15 -22.19 -9.17
N ALA A 28 17.16 -21.47 -9.71
CA ALA A 28 17.10 -20.95 -11.08
C ALA A 28 17.06 -21.99 -12.22
N THR A 29 15.88 -22.56 -12.47
CA THR A 29 15.27 -22.63 -13.82
C THR A 29 13.78 -22.95 -13.66
N GLY A 30 12.91 -22.04 -14.10
CA GLY A 30 11.47 -22.23 -14.10
C GLY A 30 11.04 -23.24 -15.17
N GLN A 31 11.21 -24.53 -14.91
CA GLN A 31 10.58 -25.57 -15.71
C GLN A 31 9.21 -25.90 -15.11
N GLN A 32 8.17 -25.43 -15.81
CA GLN A 32 6.80 -25.95 -15.69
C GLN A 32 6.84 -27.47 -15.84
N THR A 33 6.20 -28.20 -14.93
CA THR A 33 5.95 -29.63 -15.14
C THR A 33 5.01 -29.80 -16.33
N SER A 34 5.34 -30.72 -17.24
CA SER A 34 4.68 -30.97 -18.53
C SER A 34 3.20 -31.40 -18.48
N ALA A 35 2.52 -31.25 -17.33
CA ALA A 35 1.09 -31.49 -17.16
C ALA A 35 0.22 -30.23 -17.34
N GLU A 36 0.81 -29.03 -17.52
CA GLU A 36 0.08 -27.75 -17.65
C GLU A 36 0.00 -27.20 -19.10
N ALA A 37 0.52 -27.92 -20.10
CA ALA A 37 0.69 -27.38 -21.46
C ALA A 37 -0.54 -27.54 -22.40
N THR A 38 -1.70 -27.99 -21.92
CA THR A 38 -2.84 -28.33 -22.81
C THR A 38 -4.15 -27.59 -22.54
N ALA A 39 -4.13 -26.48 -21.81
CA ALA A 39 -5.29 -25.60 -21.73
C ALA A 39 -4.86 -24.14 -21.85
N THR A 40 -4.67 -23.65 -23.08
CA THR A 40 -4.90 -22.23 -23.36
C THR A 40 -6.40 -21.97 -23.13
N PRO A 41 -6.80 -21.19 -22.12
CA PRO A 41 -8.18 -20.75 -22.05
C PRO A 41 -8.38 -19.79 -23.22
N GLU A 42 -9.21 -20.14 -24.18
CA GLU A 42 -9.76 -19.15 -25.11
C GLU A 42 -10.41 -18.05 -24.26
N ARG A 43 -9.86 -16.85 -24.35
CA ARG A 43 -10.32 -15.68 -23.61
C ARG A 43 -11.67 -15.29 -24.22
N ASN A 44 -12.77 -15.72 -23.60
CA ASN A 44 -14.10 -15.34 -24.03
C ASN A 44 -14.24 -13.80 -23.95
N PRO A 45 -14.37 -13.07 -25.06
CA PRO A 45 -14.48 -11.61 -25.05
C PRO A 45 -15.77 -11.12 -24.37
N ASP A 46 -16.73 -12.03 -24.13
CA ASP A 46 -18.00 -11.78 -23.44
C ASP A 46 -17.98 -12.19 -21.94
N ALA A 47 -16.81 -12.36 -21.32
CA ALA A 47 -16.75 -12.53 -19.88
C ALA A 47 -17.35 -11.28 -19.21
N ALA A 48 -18.60 -11.40 -18.74
CA ALA A 48 -19.35 -10.30 -18.15
C ALA A 48 -18.51 -9.62 -17.07
N VAL A 49 -18.41 -8.29 -17.17
CA VAL A 49 -17.82 -7.41 -16.16
C VAL A 49 -18.46 -7.76 -14.81
N VAL A 50 -17.70 -8.38 -13.91
CA VAL A 50 -18.16 -8.64 -12.55
C VAL A 50 -18.06 -7.33 -11.79
N ALA A 51 -19.16 -6.58 -11.77
CA ALA A 51 -19.24 -5.30 -11.09
C ALA A 51 -18.98 -5.45 -9.59
N SER A 52 -18.37 -4.42 -8.98
CA SER A 52 -18.23 -4.42 -7.52
C SER A 52 -19.59 -4.39 -6.83
N THR A 53 -19.72 -5.12 -5.73
CA THR A 53 -20.92 -5.09 -4.88
C THR A 53 -21.07 -3.80 -4.07
N THR A 54 -20.05 -2.93 -4.07
CA THR A 54 -20.07 -1.60 -3.43
C THR A 54 -20.03 -0.48 -4.44
N SER A 55 -20.75 0.61 -4.15
CA SER A 55 -20.71 1.87 -4.92
C SER A 55 -19.67 2.81 -4.32
N GLY A 56 -18.57 3.09 -5.03
CA GLY A 56 -17.53 4.03 -4.62
C GLY A 56 -16.93 4.77 -5.82
N SER A 57 -16.26 5.88 -5.53
CA SER A 57 -15.53 6.68 -6.52
C SER A 57 -14.08 6.83 -6.07
N VAL A 58 -13.15 6.56 -6.98
CA VAL A 58 -11.71 6.60 -6.73
C VAL A 58 -11.10 7.80 -7.44
N VAL A 59 -10.38 8.64 -6.71
CA VAL A 59 -9.44 9.60 -7.29
C VAL A 59 -8.02 9.16 -6.98
N GLN A 60 -7.17 9.05 -7.98
CA GLN A 60 -5.76 8.75 -7.83
C GLN A 60 -4.96 9.99 -8.18
N VAL A 61 -3.96 10.35 -7.37
CA VAL A 61 -3.08 11.48 -7.68
C VAL A 61 -1.64 10.97 -7.65
N VAL A 62 -0.97 11.10 -8.79
CA VAL A 62 0.41 10.63 -9.00
C VAL A 62 1.27 11.73 -9.62
N ALA A 63 2.58 11.65 -9.39
CA ALA A 63 3.52 12.62 -9.91
C ALA A 63 3.68 12.55 -11.43
N HIS A 64 3.93 11.37 -12.00
CA HIS A 64 4.26 11.19 -13.42
C HIS A 64 3.32 10.20 -14.15
N PRO A 65 3.22 10.30 -15.48
CA PRO A 65 2.52 9.33 -16.32
C PRO A 65 3.22 7.96 -16.34
N ASP A 66 2.83 7.01 -15.47
CA ASP A 66 3.26 5.59 -15.38
C ASP A 66 3.30 5.11 -13.92
N ASP A 67 3.40 6.06 -12.99
CA ASP A 67 3.47 5.80 -11.55
C ASP A 67 2.29 4.95 -11.04
N ASP A 68 1.10 5.18 -11.56
CA ASP A 68 -0.09 4.40 -11.25
C ASP A 68 -0.04 2.99 -11.87
N LEU A 69 0.51 2.86 -13.08
CA LEU A 69 0.77 1.56 -13.71
C LEU A 69 1.82 0.75 -12.95
N PHE A 70 2.87 1.38 -12.43
CA PHE A 70 3.94 0.70 -11.69
C PHE A 70 3.62 0.46 -10.22
N PHE A 71 2.96 1.40 -9.52
CA PHE A 71 2.86 1.36 -8.06
C PHE A 71 1.44 1.15 -7.54
N MET A 72 0.41 1.43 -8.35
CA MET A 72 -1.00 1.25 -7.95
C MET A 72 -1.68 0.05 -8.62
N ASN A 73 -1.11 -0.55 -9.67
CA ASN A 73 -1.59 -1.82 -10.21
C ASN A 73 -1.14 -3.02 -9.35
N PRO A 74 -2.03 -4.00 -9.08
CA PRO A 74 -3.31 -4.22 -9.77
C PRO A 74 -4.53 -3.47 -9.24
N ASP A 75 -4.51 -2.76 -8.11
CA ASP A 75 -5.71 -2.06 -7.59
C ASP A 75 -6.36 -1.12 -8.64
N LEU A 76 -5.57 -0.44 -9.47
CA LEU A 76 -6.03 0.36 -10.61
C LEU A 76 -6.84 -0.48 -11.61
N SER A 77 -6.23 -1.48 -12.24
CA SER A 77 -6.92 -2.35 -13.21
C SER A 77 -8.15 -3.04 -12.60
N ARG A 78 -8.08 -3.50 -11.35
CA ARG A 78 -9.23 -4.11 -10.66
C ARG A 78 -10.38 -3.13 -10.45
N SER A 79 -10.10 -1.85 -10.19
CA SER A 79 -11.13 -0.82 -10.07
C SER A 79 -11.82 -0.55 -11.42
N LEU A 80 -11.05 -0.53 -12.51
CA LEU A 80 -11.56 -0.36 -13.88
C LEU A 80 -12.42 -1.57 -14.30
N THR A 81 -11.92 -2.79 -14.11
CA THR A 81 -12.65 -4.02 -14.42
C THR A 81 -13.90 -4.19 -13.54
N ALA A 82 -13.90 -3.72 -12.29
CA ALA A 82 -15.08 -3.75 -11.44
C ALA A 82 -16.10 -2.63 -11.74
N GLY A 83 -15.81 -1.77 -12.73
CA GLY A 83 -16.71 -0.71 -13.20
C GLY A 83 -16.80 0.51 -12.29
N LEU A 84 -15.86 0.72 -11.36
CA LEU A 84 -15.86 1.88 -10.46
C LEU A 84 -15.60 3.19 -11.22
N ALA A 85 -16.20 4.29 -10.73
CA ALA A 85 -15.81 5.62 -11.18
C ALA A 85 -14.38 5.91 -10.73
N LEU A 86 -13.53 6.29 -11.69
CA LEU A 86 -12.10 6.41 -11.47
C LEU A 86 -11.54 7.60 -12.24
N THR A 87 -10.92 8.52 -11.50
CA THR A 87 -10.20 9.65 -12.09
C THR A 87 -8.74 9.59 -11.65
N THR A 88 -7.81 9.65 -12.60
CA THR A 88 -6.39 9.76 -12.31
C THR A 88 -5.89 11.15 -12.64
N VAL A 89 -5.29 11.82 -11.67
CA VAL A 89 -4.70 13.15 -11.76
C VAL A 89 -3.18 13.01 -11.81
N TYR A 90 -2.58 13.44 -12.90
CA TYR A 90 -1.13 13.52 -13.05
C TYR A 90 -0.69 14.95 -12.74
N LEU A 91 0.17 15.09 -11.74
CA LEU A 91 0.67 16.39 -11.29
C LEU A 91 1.61 16.99 -12.34
N THR A 92 2.60 16.23 -12.77
CA THR A 92 3.62 16.71 -13.72
C THR A 92 3.34 16.24 -15.14
N SER A 93 3.96 16.89 -16.11
CA SER A 93 3.94 16.43 -17.51
C SER A 93 4.79 15.19 -17.75
N GLY A 94 5.66 14.81 -16.80
CA GLY A 94 6.58 13.70 -16.96
C GLY A 94 7.59 13.91 -18.08
N GLU A 95 8.04 15.15 -18.31
CA GLU A 95 8.84 15.46 -19.48
C GLU A 95 10.31 15.04 -19.39
N ALA A 96 10.80 14.67 -18.21
CA ALA A 96 12.17 14.24 -17.94
C ALA A 96 13.25 15.02 -18.74
N ASP A 97 14.12 14.30 -19.46
CA ASP A 97 15.14 14.87 -20.35
C ASP A 97 14.64 15.24 -21.76
N GLY A 98 13.38 14.93 -22.10
CA GLY A 98 12.75 15.22 -23.38
C GLY A 98 13.06 14.26 -24.54
N ARG A 99 13.70 13.11 -24.33
CA ARG A 99 14.01 12.15 -25.41
C ARG A 99 13.13 10.92 -25.36
N ASN A 100 12.47 10.53 -26.46
CA ASN A 100 11.64 9.32 -26.50
C ASN A 100 12.40 8.12 -27.09
N GLU A 101 13.45 7.69 -26.42
CA GLU A 101 14.35 6.63 -26.90
C GLU A 101 14.36 5.45 -25.93
N ALA A 102 14.39 4.23 -26.45
CA ALA A 102 14.54 3.04 -25.63
C ALA A 102 15.94 2.95 -25.01
N ASN A 103 15.99 2.81 -23.68
CA ASN A 103 17.22 2.49 -22.97
C ASN A 103 17.40 0.96 -22.92
N GLY A 104 18.39 0.40 -23.62
CA GLY A 104 18.72 -1.03 -23.49
C GLY A 104 19.36 -1.68 -24.72
N SER A 105 19.77 -2.94 -24.59
CA SER A 105 20.41 -3.70 -25.69
C SER A 105 19.43 -4.19 -26.77
N GLY A 106 18.14 -4.26 -26.46
CA GLY A 106 17.11 -4.84 -27.34
C GLY A 106 16.53 -3.89 -28.38
N LEU A 107 16.56 -2.58 -28.14
CA LEU A 107 16.11 -1.53 -29.06
C LEU A 107 17.12 -0.39 -29.00
N LYS A 108 17.75 -0.07 -30.13
CA LYS A 108 18.69 1.05 -30.26
C LYS A 108 18.06 2.11 -31.13
N ASP A 109 17.38 3.06 -30.51
CA ASP A 109 16.90 4.25 -31.21
C ASP A 109 18.09 5.20 -31.51
N PRO A 110 18.08 5.93 -32.64
CA PRO A 110 19.04 7.01 -32.86
C PRO A 110 18.82 8.13 -31.84
N GLU A 111 19.91 8.72 -31.33
CA GLU A 111 19.84 9.88 -30.43
C GLU A 111 19.02 11.01 -31.07
N GLN A 112 18.01 11.47 -30.34
CA GLN A 112 17.11 12.55 -30.71
C GLN A 112 17.46 13.81 -29.92
N PRO A 113 17.22 15.00 -30.50
CA PRO A 113 17.23 16.23 -29.71
C PRO A 113 16.17 16.14 -28.61
N ALA A 114 16.45 16.77 -27.47
CA ALA A 114 15.47 16.87 -26.38
C ALA A 114 14.25 17.70 -26.83
N ASP A 115 13.07 17.08 -26.83
CA ASP A 115 11.78 17.71 -27.02
C ASP A 115 10.81 17.26 -25.92
N ARG A 116 10.73 18.08 -24.87
CA ARG A 116 9.90 17.84 -23.69
C ARG A 116 8.40 17.82 -24.00
N ALA A 117 7.96 18.62 -24.97
CA ALA A 117 6.54 18.73 -25.30
C ALA A 117 6.07 17.47 -26.04
N HIS A 118 6.85 16.99 -27.00
CA HIS A 118 6.54 15.76 -27.73
C HIS A 118 6.75 14.52 -26.87
N TYR A 119 7.81 14.45 -26.06
CA TYR A 119 8.01 13.32 -25.16
C TYR A 119 6.85 13.16 -24.16
N ALA A 120 6.42 14.25 -23.52
CA ALA A 120 5.28 14.23 -22.61
C ALA A 120 3.97 13.82 -23.32
N GLU A 121 3.70 14.32 -24.54
CA GLU A 121 2.52 13.89 -25.32
C GLU A 121 2.58 12.38 -25.64
N ALA A 122 3.76 11.84 -25.94
CA ALA A 122 3.92 10.40 -26.21
C ALA A 122 3.56 9.56 -24.98
N ARG A 123 4.01 9.97 -23.79
CA ARG A 123 3.63 9.31 -22.52
C ARG A 123 2.13 9.37 -22.27
N GLN A 124 1.49 10.52 -22.51
CA GLN A 124 0.04 10.67 -22.39
C GLN A 124 -0.73 9.75 -23.36
N ASN A 125 -0.24 9.61 -24.60
CA ASN A 125 -0.81 8.64 -25.56
C ASN A 125 -0.73 7.21 -25.03
N GLY A 126 0.42 6.82 -24.47
CA GLY A 126 0.62 5.50 -23.88
C GLY A 126 -0.32 5.23 -22.69
N ILE A 127 -0.52 6.21 -21.81
CA ILE A 127 -1.46 6.09 -20.69
C ILE A 127 -2.89 5.92 -21.20
N ARG A 128 -3.33 6.75 -22.14
CA ARG A 128 -4.67 6.63 -22.74
C ARG A 128 -4.91 5.24 -23.31
N ALA A 129 -3.91 4.64 -23.94
CA ALA A 129 -4.00 3.29 -24.48
C ALA A 129 -4.04 2.21 -23.40
N ALA A 130 -3.15 2.27 -22.40
CA ALA A 130 -3.13 1.32 -21.29
C ALA A 130 -4.43 1.36 -20.47
N TYR A 131 -5.00 2.55 -20.26
CA TYR A 131 -6.30 2.71 -19.59
C TYR A 131 -7.45 2.15 -20.41
N ALA A 132 -7.48 2.42 -21.72
CA ALA A 132 -8.49 1.86 -22.61
C ALA A 132 -8.41 0.32 -22.62
N GLU A 133 -7.21 -0.24 -22.68
CA GLU A 133 -6.99 -1.69 -22.59
C GLU A 133 -7.46 -2.27 -21.24
N MET A 134 -7.08 -1.67 -20.11
CA MET A 134 -7.52 -2.12 -18.78
C MET A 134 -9.05 -2.06 -18.61
N ALA A 135 -9.70 -1.04 -19.18
CA ALA A 135 -11.13 -0.79 -18.98
C ALA A 135 -12.05 -1.51 -19.99
N THR A 136 -11.54 -1.86 -21.17
CA THR A 136 -12.36 -2.37 -22.29
C THR A 136 -11.75 -3.58 -23.00
N GLY A 137 -10.49 -3.92 -22.75
CA GLY A 137 -9.74 -4.90 -23.54
C GLY A 137 -9.23 -4.36 -24.89
N ASP A 138 -9.58 -3.13 -25.25
CA ASP A 138 -9.16 -2.46 -26.48
C ASP A 138 -8.36 -1.19 -26.18
N ARG A 139 -7.07 -1.21 -26.52
CA ARG A 139 -6.15 -0.08 -26.34
C ARG A 139 -6.46 1.11 -27.26
N THR A 140 -7.28 0.94 -28.29
CA THR A 140 -7.60 1.97 -29.29
C THR A 140 -8.83 2.81 -28.94
N GLY A 141 -9.36 2.63 -27.72
CA GLY A 141 -10.50 3.37 -27.21
C GLY A 141 -10.37 4.89 -27.39
N THR A 142 -11.46 5.52 -27.86
CA THR A 142 -11.49 6.95 -28.14
C THR A 142 -11.65 7.79 -26.87
N TRP A 143 -10.88 8.87 -26.78
CA TRP A 143 -10.91 9.81 -25.66
C TRP A 143 -11.43 11.18 -26.10
N LYS A 144 -12.37 11.74 -25.33
CA LYS A 144 -12.77 13.13 -25.47
C LYS A 144 -11.81 14.01 -24.66
N ARG A 145 -10.94 14.74 -25.35
CA ARG A 145 -9.94 15.65 -24.75
C ARG A 145 -10.51 17.07 -24.66
N THR A 146 -10.46 17.68 -23.48
CA THR A 146 -10.98 19.03 -23.22
C THR A 146 -10.09 19.81 -22.25
N VAL A 147 -10.38 21.09 -22.03
CA VAL A 147 -9.70 21.93 -21.02
C VAL A 147 -10.66 22.20 -19.87
N ILE A 148 -10.18 22.06 -18.64
CA ILE A 148 -10.87 22.52 -17.43
C ILE A 148 -10.02 23.58 -16.72
N SER A 149 -10.69 24.51 -16.03
CA SER A 149 -10.01 25.45 -15.13
C SER A 149 -9.76 24.79 -13.79
N THR A 150 -8.61 25.04 -13.17
CA THR A 150 -8.32 24.56 -11.82
C THR A 150 -8.72 25.60 -10.77
N ALA A 151 -9.09 25.17 -9.58
CA ALA A 151 -9.41 26.08 -8.48
C ALA A 151 -8.20 26.93 -8.02
N GLY A 152 -6.97 26.51 -8.35
CA GLY A 152 -5.76 27.31 -8.17
C GLY A 152 -5.52 28.39 -9.23
N GLY A 153 -6.42 28.55 -10.21
CA GLY A 153 -6.34 29.60 -11.24
C GLY A 153 -5.54 29.23 -12.50
N GLY A 154 -5.11 27.98 -12.63
CA GLY A 154 -4.47 27.45 -13.83
C GLY A 154 -5.44 26.64 -14.69
N ARG A 155 -4.90 25.74 -15.50
CA ARG A 155 -5.67 24.87 -16.40
C ARG A 155 -5.23 23.42 -16.27
N ALA A 156 -6.09 22.51 -16.67
CA ALA A 156 -5.76 21.11 -16.84
C ALA A 156 -6.38 20.58 -18.13
N GLU A 157 -5.72 19.60 -18.74
CA GLU A 157 -6.36 18.78 -19.78
C GLU A 157 -7.17 17.68 -19.11
N LEU A 158 -8.41 17.47 -19.58
CA LEU A 158 -9.30 16.41 -19.14
C LEU A 158 -9.59 15.49 -20.32
N ASP A 159 -9.23 14.21 -20.15
CA ASP A 159 -9.54 13.14 -21.09
C ASP A 159 -10.61 12.23 -20.48
N VAL A 160 -11.73 12.06 -21.19
CA VAL A 160 -12.82 11.15 -20.80
C VAL A 160 -12.88 9.98 -21.79
N LEU A 161 -12.79 8.75 -21.30
CA LEU A 161 -12.87 7.55 -22.14
C LEU A 161 -14.31 7.38 -22.64
N MET A 162 -14.55 7.50 -23.93
CA MET A 162 -15.92 7.52 -24.47
C MET A 162 -16.68 6.22 -24.22
N ALA A 163 -16.00 5.07 -24.27
CA ALA A 163 -16.59 3.76 -24.00
C ALA A 163 -16.91 3.53 -22.52
N ARG A 164 -16.27 4.28 -21.60
CA ARG A 164 -16.45 4.20 -20.15
C ARG A 164 -16.35 5.61 -19.55
N PRO A 165 -17.38 6.47 -19.68
CA PRO A 165 -17.28 7.89 -19.29
C PRO A 165 -17.03 8.14 -17.80
N GLN A 166 -17.12 7.11 -16.96
CA GLN A 166 -16.70 7.15 -15.56
C GLN A 166 -15.18 7.06 -15.35
N VAL A 167 -14.40 6.86 -16.42
CA VAL A 167 -12.92 6.80 -16.41
C VAL A 167 -12.36 8.08 -17.00
N ASN A 168 -11.63 8.83 -16.18
CA ASN A 168 -11.09 10.15 -16.52
C ASN A 168 -9.59 10.24 -16.24
N LEU A 169 -8.87 10.98 -17.08
CA LEU A 169 -7.48 11.37 -16.85
C LEU A 169 -7.42 12.90 -16.80
N VAL A 170 -6.74 13.45 -15.80
CA VAL A 170 -6.57 14.89 -15.61
C VAL A 170 -5.08 15.21 -15.58
N TRP A 171 -4.63 16.08 -16.47
CA TRP A 171 -3.23 16.48 -16.61
C TRP A 171 -3.04 17.92 -16.12
N LEU A 172 -2.44 18.10 -14.94
CA LEU A 172 -2.10 19.42 -14.42
C LEU A 172 -0.88 20.05 -15.10
N GLN A 173 -0.12 19.23 -15.85
CA GLN A 173 1.02 19.63 -16.68
C GLN A 173 2.06 20.49 -15.95
N ILE A 174 2.28 20.27 -14.65
CA ILE A 174 3.31 20.99 -13.88
C ILE A 174 4.70 20.50 -14.33
N ARG A 175 5.69 21.38 -14.36
CA ARG A 175 7.08 21.00 -14.65
C ARG A 175 7.61 19.96 -13.65
N GLU A 176 8.22 18.89 -14.18
CA GLU A 176 8.92 17.86 -13.40
C GLU A 176 10.27 18.36 -12.86
N ALA A 177 10.78 17.77 -11.78
CA ALA A 177 12.13 18.00 -11.28
C ALA A 177 13.23 17.59 -12.28
N ARG A 178 12.94 16.70 -13.24
CA ARG A 178 13.86 16.16 -14.26
C ARG A 178 15.04 15.34 -13.71
N ASN A 179 15.09 15.16 -12.40
CA ASN A 179 16.06 14.32 -11.72
C ASN A 179 15.40 13.65 -10.52
N PRO A 180 15.65 12.37 -10.24
CA PRO A 180 15.01 11.71 -9.11
C PRO A 180 15.44 12.22 -7.73
N THR A 181 16.67 12.70 -7.58
CA THR A 181 17.27 12.98 -6.25
C THR A 181 18.04 14.27 -6.16
N ALA A 182 18.67 14.71 -7.25
CA ALA A 182 19.47 15.94 -7.26
C ALA A 182 18.57 17.17 -7.05
N GLU A 183 19.12 18.20 -6.43
CA GLU A 183 18.38 19.43 -6.24
C GLU A 183 18.12 20.11 -7.59
N ASN A 184 16.86 20.42 -7.85
CA ASN A 184 16.43 21.33 -8.89
C ASN A 184 15.37 22.25 -8.27
N PRO A 185 15.61 23.57 -8.16
CA PRO A 185 14.64 24.48 -7.57
C PRO A 185 13.34 24.57 -8.38
N ASP A 186 13.39 24.36 -9.70
CA ASP A 186 12.22 24.33 -10.58
C ASP A 186 11.52 22.97 -10.54
N SER A 187 10.94 22.64 -9.38
CA SER A 187 10.30 21.35 -9.09
C SER A 187 9.23 21.44 -8.02
N LEU A 188 8.42 20.39 -7.85
CA LEU A 188 7.48 20.29 -6.72
C LEU A 188 8.20 20.39 -5.37
N ARG A 189 9.41 19.82 -5.27
CA ARG A 189 10.27 19.96 -4.09
C ARG A 189 10.66 21.42 -3.82
N GLY A 190 11.09 22.13 -4.85
CA GLY A 190 11.49 23.53 -4.74
C GLY A 190 10.31 24.42 -4.35
N LEU A 191 9.14 24.20 -4.95
CA LEU A 191 7.91 24.92 -4.64
C LEU A 191 7.42 24.64 -3.21
N TRP A 192 7.39 23.37 -2.79
CA TRP A 192 7.01 22.98 -1.43
C TRP A 192 7.90 23.65 -0.37
N ASN A 193 9.20 23.69 -0.65
CA ASN A 193 10.23 24.24 0.23
C ASN A 193 10.40 25.76 0.13
N GLY A 194 9.59 26.45 -0.68
CA GLY A 194 9.68 27.90 -0.88
C GLY A 194 10.99 28.38 -1.53
N LYS A 195 11.69 27.50 -2.27
CA LYS A 195 12.89 27.85 -3.04
C LYS A 195 12.55 28.64 -4.30
N ILE A 196 11.34 28.46 -4.81
CA ILE A 196 10.74 29.23 -5.89
C ILE A 196 9.34 29.70 -5.46
N PRO A 197 8.89 30.90 -5.89
CA PRO A 197 7.56 31.39 -5.55
C PRO A 197 6.45 30.73 -6.38
N THR A 198 6.77 30.35 -7.62
CA THR A 198 5.84 29.76 -8.59
C THR A 198 6.55 28.70 -9.43
N LEU A 199 5.83 27.68 -9.85
CA LEU A 199 6.30 26.65 -10.78
C LEU A 199 5.44 26.65 -12.06
N ASP A 200 6.11 26.79 -13.20
CA ASP A 200 5.46 26.85 -14.51
C ASP A 200 4.94 25.50 -14.98
N ALA A 201 3.92 25.54 -15.85
CA ALA A 201 3.49 24.39 -16.62
C ALA A 201 4.49 24.02 -17.73
N GLN A 202 4.56 22.73 -18.06
CA GLN A 202 5.23 22.17 -19.23
C GLN A 202 4.16 21.61 -20.19
N LEU A 203 3.66 22.45 -21.10
CA LEU A 203 2.63 22.01 -22.03
C LEU A 203 3.13 20.92 -22.99
N THR A 204 2.29 19.91 -23.27
CA THR A 204 2.57 18.89 -24.28
C THR A 204 2.24 19.41 -25.69
N SER A 205 2.79 18.78 -26.74
CA SER A 205 2.59 19.26 -28.11
C SER A 205 1.12 19.16 -28.58
N GLY A 206 0.39 18.15 -28.11
CA GLY A 206 -0.99 17.88 -28.51
C GLY A 206 -2.07 18.40 -27.56
N THR A 207 -1.69 18.98 -26.41
CA THR A 207 -2.66 19.40 -25.39
C THR A 207 -3.65 20.46 -25.93
N PRO A 208 -4.95 20.40 -25.57
CA PRO A 208 -5.90 21.45 -25.90
C PRO A 208 -5.65 22.73 -25.07
N VAL A 209 -4.80 22.69 -24.03
CA VAL A 209 -4.41 23.87 -23.25
C VAL A 209 -3.44 24.74 -24.06
N LYS A 210 -3.85 25.96 -24.44
CA LYS A 210 -3.04 26.84 -25.30
C LYS A 210 -2.30 27.97 -24.59
N GLN A 211 -2.69 28.27 -23.35
CA GLN A 211 -2.08 29.35 -22.57
C GLN A 211 -1.23 28.74 -21.47
N GLY A 212 0.00 29.23 -21.33
CA GLY A 212 0.86 28.91 -20.19
C GLY A 212 0.30 29.45 -18.88
N TYR A 213 0.67 28.82 -17.78
CA TYR A 213 0.31 29.20 -16.42
C TYR A 213 1.39 28.72 -15.45
N ALA A 214 1.36 29.24 -14.24
CA ALA A 214 2.23 28.85 -13.15
C ALA A 214 1.42 28.75 -11.87
N TYR A 215 1.88 27.94 -10.93
CA TYR A 215 1.24 27.79 -9.62
C TYR A 215 2.19 28.18 -8.49
N THR A 216 1.68 28.93 -7.51
CA THR A 216 2.25 28.96 -6.16
C THR A 216 1.99 27.63 -5.43
N LYS A 217 2.65 27.42 -4.30
CA LYS A 217 2.39 26.26 -3.41
C LYS A 217 0.90 26.12 -3.09
N ASP A 218 0.26 27.20 -2.64
CA ASP A 218 -1.16 27.19 -2.27
C ASP A 218 -2.06 26.91 -3.46
N GLN A 219 -1.74 27.43 -4.65
CA GLN A 219 -2.53 27.18 -5.85
C GLN A 219 -2.45 25.72 -6.32
N VAL A 220 -1.33 25.01 -6.10
CA VAL A 220 -1.28 23.56 -6.34
C VAL A 220 -2.22 22.83 -5.38
N VAL A 221 -2.18 23.16 -4.09
CA VAL A 221 -3.08 22.59 -3.06
C VAL A 221 -4.54 22.82 -3.43
N GLN A 222 -4.91 24.05 -3.79
CA GLN A 222 -6.27 24.41 -4.19
C GLN A 222 -6.69 23.71 -5.49
N SER A 223 -5.79 23.57 -6.46
CA SER A 223 -6.08 22.85 -7.70
C SER A 223 -6.43 21.38 -7.44
N ILE A 224 -5.65 20.69 -6.62
CA ILE A 224 -5.92 19.29 -6.26
C ILE A 224 -7.22 19.20 -5.44
N ALA A 225 -7.41 20.06 -4.43
CA ALA A 225 -8.62 20.06 -3.61
C ALA A 225 -9.90 20.34 -4.44
N GLY A 226 -9.80 21.23 -5.44
CA GLY A 226 -10.88 21.50 -6.39
C GLY A 226 -11.23 20.31 -7.27
N LEU A 227 -10.23 19.51 -7.69
CA LEU A 227 -10.49 18.26 -8.40
C LEU A 227 -11.14 17.22 -7.48
N LEU A 228 -10.74 17.13 -6.21
CA LEU A 228 -11.42 16.27 -5.23
C LEU A 228 -12.88 16.70 -5.04
N ALA A 229 -13.15 18.01 -4.99
CA ALA A 229 -14.51 18.55 -4.92
C ALA A 229 -15.34 18.24 -6.16
N LEU A 230 -14.73 18.26 -7.35
CA LEU A 230 -15.38 17.95 -8.61
C LEU A 230 -15.79 16.46 -8.71
N TYR A 231 -14.89 15.55 -8.31
CA TYR A 231 -15.10 14.10 -8.49
C TYR A 231 -15.65 13.39 -7.25
N LYS A 232 -15.75 14.08 -6.11
CA LYS A 232 -16.32 13.60 -4.85
C LYS A 232 -15.89 12.16 -4.50
N PRO A 233 -14.58 11.88 -4.36
CA PRO A 233 -14.10 10.52 -4.10
C PRO A 233 -14.54 10.01 -2.73
N THR A 234 -14.82 8.71 -2.66
CA THR A 234 -14.87 7.95 -1.39
C THR A 234 -13.52 7.30 -1.08
N THR A 235 -12.65 7.11 -2.07
CA THR A 235 -11.27 6.68 -1.87
C THR A 235 -10.31 7.56 -2.66
N ILE A 236 -9.23 7.99 -2.00
CA ILE A 236 -8.13 8.73 -2.61
C ILE A 236 -6.87 7.85 -2.59
N ARG A 237 -6.22 7.66 -3.73
CA ARG A 237 -4.94 6.94 -3.85
C ARG A 237 -3.81 7.93 -4.11
N MET A 238 -2.68 7.74 -3.45
CA MET A 238 -1.50 8.60 -3.61
C MET A 238 -0.19 7.84 -3.35
N GLN A 239 0.92 8.39 -3.82
CA GLN A 239 2.27 7.90 -3.52
C GLN A 239 2.63 8.14 -2.03
N ASP A 240 3.74 7.58 -1.57
CA ASP A 240 4.23 7.74 -0.20
C ASP A 240 4.85 9.14 0.02
N PRO A 241 4.31 9.97 0.95
CA PRO A 241 4.89 11.28 1.28
C PRO A 241 6.14 11.20 2.16
N THR A 242 6.50 10.00 2.63
CA THR A 242 7.58 9.73 3.60
C THR A 242 8.40 8.48 3.23
N PRO A 243 8.93 8.36 2.00
CA PRO A 243 9.54 7.12 1.52
C PRO A 243 10.89 6.79 2.20
N GLY A 244 11.54 7.78 2.81
CA GLY A 244 12.81 7.60 3.51
C GLY A 244 14.04 7.87 2.66
N ARG A 245 15.20 7.57 3.24
CA ARG A 245 16.50 7.62 2.58
C ARG A 245 17.21 6.28 2.68
N TYR A 246 18.06 5.97 1.70
CA TYR A 246 19.02 4.89 1.84
C TYR A 246 20.13 5.32 2.81
N HIS A 247 20.42 4.50 3.81
CA HIS A 247 21.38 4.83 4.88
C HIS A 247 22.81 5.02 4.38
N ASP A 248 23.21 4.24 3.37
CA ASP A 248 24.55 4.25 2.79
C ASP A 248 24.83 5.45 1.87
N THR A 249 23.82 5.90 1.11
CA THR A 249 23.98 6.98 0.12
C THR A 249 23.33 8.31 0.51
N GLY A 250 22.44 8.33 1.50
CA GLY A 250 21.65 9.51 1.88
C GLY A 250 20.60 9.93 0.85
N LYS A 251 20.52 9.25 -0.30
CA LYS A 251 19.54 9.54 -1.36
C LYS A 251 18.14 9.14 -0.92
N TYR A 252 17.13 9.83 -1.43
CA TYR A 252 15.74 9.38 -1.30
C TYR A 252 15.59 7.97 -1.85
N THR A 253 14.76 7.16 -1.19
CA THR A 253 14.40 5.82 -1.65
C THR A 253 13.41 5.84 -2.83
N ASP A 254 12.83 7.00 -3.10
CA ASP A 254 11.86 7.25 -4.16
C ASP A 254 12.19 8.54 -4.93
N HIS A 255 11.48 8.80 -6.04
CA HIS A 255 11.62 10.05 -6.79
C HIS A 255 11.14 11.26 -5.96
N GLN A 256 11.86 12.39 -6.02
CA GLN A 256 11.49 13.57 -5.24
C GLN A 256 10.08 14.09 -5.56
N ASP A 257 9.67 14.08 -6.83
CA ASP A 257 8.30 14.48 -7.19
C ASP A 257 7.22 13.52 -6.65
N HIS A 258 7.52 12.24 -6.42
CA HIS A 258 6.58 11.32 -5.76
C HIS A 258 6.33 11.77 -4.32
N MET A 259 7.41 11.98 -3.58
CA MET A 259 7.39 12.39 -2.17
C MET A 259 6.71 13.75 -2.00
N TYR A 260 7.15 14.77 -2.72
CA TYR A 260 6.62 16.13 -2.56
C TYR A 260 5.24 16.29 -3.22
N GLY A 261 4.97 15.59 -4.32
CA GLY A 261 3.62 15.49 -4.89
C GLY A 261 2.63 14.89 -3.90
N ALA A 262 3.01 13.80 -3.24
CA ALA A 262 2.22 13.21 -2.15
C ALA A 262 2.00 14.19 -0.98
N ARG A 263 2.99 14.99 -0.59
CA ARG A 263 2.79 16.05 0.43
C ARG A 263 1.78 17.12 0.00
N PHE A 264 1.79 17.53 -1.28
CA PHE A 264 0.74 18.39 -1.84
C PHE A 264 -0.65 17.73 -1.77
N VAL A 265 -0.75 16.42 -2.02
CA VAL A 265 -2.00 15.67 -1.87
C VAL A 265 -2.46 15.61 -0.41
N GLN A 266 -1.56 15.44 0.56
CA GLN A 266 -1.93 15.52 1.99
C GLN A 266 -2.51 16.91 2.34
N ALA A 267 -1.86 17.99 1.90
CA ALA A 267 -2.39 19.34 2.11
C ALA A 267 -3.74 19.55 1.42
N ALA A 268 -3.92 19.01 0.21
CA ALA A 268 -5.16 19.13 -0.54
C ALA A 268 -6.30 18.30 0.05
N THR A 269 -6.03 17.11 0.59
CA THR A 269 -7.06 16.31 1.29
C THR A 269 -7.48 16.95 2.60
N ALA A 270 -6.56 17.59 3.33
CA ALA A 270 -6.89 18.40 4.51
C ALA A 270 -7.76 19.62 4.13
N ALA A 271 -7.39 20.35 3.07
CA ALA A 271 -8.17 21.48 2.56
C ALA A 271 -9.57 21.02 2.09
N TYR A 272 -9.66 19.94 1.32
CA TYR A 272 -10.92 19.36 0.86
C TYR A 272 -11.82 18.95 2.03
N ALA A 273 -11.27 18.27 3.03
CA ALA A 273 -12.02 17.85 4.22
C ALA A 273 -12.61 19.03 5.00
N ALA A 274 -11.88 20.14 5.08
CA ALA A 274 -12.24 21.33 5.85
C ALA A 274 -13.14 22.31 5.08
N GLN A 275 -12.95 22.45 3.77
CA GLN A 275 -13.56 23.52 2.97
C GLN A 275 -14.80 23.07 2.20
N VAL A 276 -14.94 21.77 1.91
CA VAL A 276 -16.07 21.24 1.14
C VAL A 276 -17.01 20.48 2.06
N THR A 277 -18.24 20.98 2.20
CA THR A 277 -19.28 20.41 3.06
C THR A 277 -20.12 19.35 2.34
N ASP A 278 -20.51 19.62 1.09
CA ASP A 278 -21.24 18.66 0.23
C ASP A 278 -20.29 17.65 -0.42
N ARG A 279 -19.81 16.70 0.39
CA ARG A 279 -18.94 15.61 -0.03
C ARG A 279 -19.25 14.31 0.70
N PRO A 280 -18.94 13.14 0.11
CA PRO A 280 -18.89 11.90 0.87
C PRO A 280 -17.73 11.92 1.87
N ARG A 281 -17.77 10.97 2.81
CA ARG A 281 -16.60 10.58 3.59
C ARG A 281 -15.59 9.91 2.66
N PHE A 282 -14.31 10.08 2.93
CA PHE A 282 -13.26 9.45 2.15
C PHE A 282 -12.15 8.83 2.98
N SER A 283 -11.58 7.74 2.47
CA SER A 283 -10.33 7.15 2.96
C SER A 283 -9.17 7.45 2.01
N VAL A 284 -7.94 7.43 2.53
CA VAL A 284 -6.71 7.57 1.74
C VAL A 284 -5.94 6.26 1.74
N GLN A 285 -5.33 5.89 0.61
CA GLN A 285 -4.45 4.73 0.47
C GLN A 285 -3.11 5.16 -0.14
N ASN A 286 -2.01 4.80 0.52
CA ASN A 286 -0.65 5.19 0.15
C ASN A 286 0.11 4.01 -0.47
N TYR A 287 0.82 4.26 -1.56
CA TYR A 287 1.58 3.24 -2.30
C TYR A 287 3.08 3.53 -2.27
N LEU A 288 3.87 2.47 -2.05
CA LEU A 288 5.33 2.54 -2.10
C LEU A 288 5.80 2.66 -3.55
N GLY A 289 6.72 3.58 -3.85
CA GLY A 289 7.28 3.78 -5.20
C GLY A 289 8.53 2.94 -5.47
N TYR A 290 9.63 3.60 -5.88
CA TYR A 290 10.81 2.94 -6.45
C TYR A 290 11.51 1.95 -5.52
N HIS A 291 11.36 2.11 -4.20
CA HIS A 291 11.91 1.18 -3.21
C HIS A 291 11.45 -0.27 -3.45
N ASN A 292 10.27 -0.49 -4.06
CA ASN A 292 9.80 -1.80 -4.49
C ASN A 292 10.82 -2.59 -5.31
N GLY A 293 11.65 -1.92 -6.12
CA GLY A 293 12.62 -2.57 -7.01
C GLY A 293 13.78 -3.28 -6.30
N THR A 294 13.99 -2.96 -5.01
CA THR A 294 15.02 -3.57 -4.15
C THR A 294 14.47 -4.66 -3.24
N LEU A 295 13.14 -4.84 -3.22
CA LEU A 295 12.46 -5.78 -2.34
C LEU A 295 12.21 -7.11 -3.06
N PRO A 296 12.06 -8.22 -2.31
CA PRO A 296 11.49 -9.46 -2.86
C PRO A 296 10.18 -9.18 -3.60
N HIS A 297 9.81 -10.01 -4.58
CA HIS A 297 8.54 -9.83 -5.30
C HIS A 297 7.33 -9.96 -4.34
N ALA A 298 6.17 -9.44 -4.74
CA ALA A 298 4.97 -9.50 -3.89
C ALA A 298 3.69 -9.90 -4.65
N LEU A 299 3.76 -10.01 -5.98
CA LEU A 299 2.67 -10.45 -6.83
C LEU A 299 2.97 -11.84 -7.38
N ASP A 300 1.92 -12.66 -7.48
CA ASP A 300 2.03 -13.92 -8.22
C ASP A 300 2.34 -13.65 -9.71
N PRO A 301 2.97 -14.61 -10.42
CA PRO A 301 3.38 -14.45 -11.81
C PRO A 301 2.26 -14.03 -12.77
N GLN A 302 1.04 -14.50 -12.58
CA GLN A 302 -0.07 -14.19 -13.48
C GLN A 302 -0.52 -12.73 -13.31
N THR A 303 -0.62 -12.27 -12.06
CA THR A 303 -0.90 -10.86 -11.76
C THR A 303 0.22 -9.96 -12.26
N ALA A 304 1.49 -10.35 -12.06
CA ALA A 304 2.65 -9.60 -12.53
C ALA A 304 2.73 -9.53 -14.07
N GLU A 305 2.43 -10.62 -14.79
CA GLU A 305 2.41 -10.62 -16.26
C GLU A 305 1.28 -9.75 -16.80
N THR A 306 0.08 -9.81 -16.19
CA THR A 306 -1.04 -8.94 -16.57
C THR A 306 -0.67 -7.46 -16.42
N LYS A 307 -0.06 -7.10 -15.29
CA LYS A 307 0.47 -5.75 -15.04
C LYS A 307 1.55 -5.35 -16.05
N THR A 308 2.45 -6.28 -16.37
CA THR A 308 3.50 -6.07 -17.38
C THR A 308 2.91 -5.89 -18.78
N GLY A 309 1.80 -6.56 -19.11
CA GLY A 309 1.05 -6.37 -20.36
C GLY A 309 0.64 -4.91 -20.58
N PHE A 310 -0.01 -4.29 -19.59
CA PHE A 310 -0.39 -2.88 -19.66
C PHE A 310 0.82 -1.95 -19.78
N LEU A 311 1.93 -2.28 -19.13
CA LEU A 311 3.18 -1.54 -19.26
C LEU A 311 3.82 -1.69 -20.64
N LYS A 312 3.69 -2.84 -21.31
CA LYS A 312 4.13 -3.03 -22.71
C LYS A 312 3.30 -2.14 -23.66
N THR A 313 2.00 -2.00 -23.42
CA THR A 313 1.12 -1.07 -24.15
C THR A 313 1.52 0.38 -23.92
N TYR A 314 1.70 0.79 -22.66
CA TYR A 314 2.19 2.13 -22.31
C TYR A 314 3.56 2.44 -22.93
N ALA A 315 4.46 1.47 -22.92
CA ALA A 315 5.80 1.59 -23.49
C ALA A 315 5.83 1.64 -25.02
N TRP A 316 4.67 1.43 -25.67
CA TRP A 316 4.56 1.33 -27.13
C TRP A 316 5.55 0.31 -27.72
N LEU A 317 5.68 -0.84 -27.04
CA LEU A 317 6.70 -1.85 -27.32
C LEU A 317 6.57 -2.47 -28.71
N ASP A 318 5.38 -2.44 -29.32
CA ASP A 318 5.12 -2.99 -30.64
C ASP A 318 5.34 -1.99 -31.79
N HIS A 319 5.62 -0.72 -31.47
CA HIS A 319 5.84 0.36 -32.42
C HIS A 319 4.68 0.63 -33.40
N GLN A 320 3.48 0.08 -33.17
CA GLN A 320 2.34 0.30 -34.05
C GLN A 320 1.77 1.70 -33.86
N ASN A 321 1.62 2.48 -34.94
CA ASN A 321 1.02 3.81 -34.86
C ASN A 321 -0.51 3.76 -34.79
N TYR A 322 -1.05 3.30 -33.66
CA TYR A 322 -2.51 3.21 -33.45
C TYR A 322 -3.13 4.55 -33.04
N CYS A 323 -2.34 5.49 -32.53
CA CYS A 323 -2.81 6.77 -31.98
C CYS A 323 -2.76 7.93 -32.99
N GLY A 324 -2.07 7.77 -34.13
CA GLY A 324 -1.94 8.79 -35.17
C GLY A 324 -1.14 10.04 -34.76
N SER A 325 -0.49 10.04 -33.60
CA SER A 325 0.23 11.21 -33.07
C SER A 325 1.66 11.26 -33.62
N PRO A 326 2.14 12.43 -34.12
CA PRO A 326 3.54 12.59 -34.53
C PRO A 326 4.52 12.47 -33.36
N SER A 327 4.05 12.66 -32.12
CA SER A 327 4.85 12.46 -30.90
C SER A 327 5.13 10.98 -30.59
N GLY A 328 4.42 10.06 -31.22
CA GLY A 328 4.45 8.63 -30.90
C GLY A 328 3.36 8.22 -29.90
N CYS A 329 3.16 6.90 -29.78
CA CYS A 329 2.03 6.33 -29.05
C CYS A 329 2.38 5.79 -27.66
N GLY A 330 3.53 6.16 -27.09
CA GLY A 330 3.92 5.72 -25.76
C GLY A 330 5.35 6.06 -25.42
N ASP A 331 5.77 5.61 -24.24
CA ASP A 331 7.06 5.90 -23.64
C ASP A 331 8.11 4.83 -23.98
N ARG A 332 8.93 5.10 -24.99
CA ARG A 332 9.95 4.16 -25.42
C ARG A 332 11.03 3.94 -24.38
N LYS A 333 11.24 4.87 -23.42
CA LYS A 333 12.24 4.66 -22.36
C LYS A 333 11.95 3.43 -21.51
N VAL A 334 10.69 3.06 -21.40
CA VAL A 334 10.24 1.87 -20.67
C VAL A 334 10.27 0.62 -21.57
N ALA A 335 10.30 0.75 -22.91
CA ALA A 335 10.27 -0.38 -23.84
C ALA A 335 11.45 -1.33 -23.68
N GLY A 336 12.64 -0.82 -23.34
CA GLY A 336 13.82 -1.66 -23.07
C GLY A 336 13.70 -2.52 -21.81
N SER A 337 12.82 -2.14 -20.87
CA SER A 337 12.51 -2.92 -19.67
C SER A 337 11.10 -2.60 -19.15
N PRO A 338 10.04 -3.20 -19.72
CA PRO A 338 8.65 -2.89 -19.35
C PRO A 338 8.31 -3.27 -17.91
N THR A 339 9.10 -4.16 -17.30
CA THR A 339 9.00 -4.49 -15.87
C THR A 339 9.53 -3.40 -14.96
N GLY A 340 10.17 -2.36 -15.53
CA GLY A 340 11.01 -1.41 -14.81
C GLY A 340 12.17 -2.13 -14.11
N ARG A 341 12.69 -1.51 -13.04
CA ARG A 341 13.70 -2.13 -12.16
C ARG A 341 13.06 -3.08 -11.16
N ASN A 342 12.35 -4.10 -11.65
CA ASN A 342 11.51 -5.03 -10.88
C ASN A 342 10.24 -4.43 -10.24
N TRP A 343 9.85 -3.21 -10.61
CA TRP A 343 8.66 -2.55 -10.05
C TRP A 343 7.35 -3.26 -10.42
N ALA A 344 7.26 -3.82 -11.62
CA ALA A 344 6.07 -4.53 -12.08
C ALA A 344 5.79 -5.84 -11.30
N GLN A 345 6.75 -6.34 -10.52
CA GLN A 345 6.65 -7.60 -9.79
C GLN A 345 5.99 -7.45 -8.41
N SER A 346 5.61 -6.23 -8.02
CA SER A 346 5.14 -5.93 -6.67
C SER A 346 4.05 -4.87 -6.63
N LEU A 347 3.24 -4.91 -5.57
CA LEU A 347 2.45 -3.80 -5.05
C LEU A 347 2.56 -3.83 -3.53
N ARG A 348 2.85 -2.68 -2.92
CA ARG A 348 2.93 -2.52 -1.46
C ARG A 348 2.28 -1.22 -1.05
N TYR A 349 1.51 -1.28 0.03
CA TYR A 349 1.02 -0.09 0.68
C TYR A 349 2.09 0.44 1.62
N ALA A 350 2.21 1.76 1.72
CA ALA A 350 3.13 2.37 2.68
C ALA A 350 2.53 2.40 4.10
N ARG A 351 1.20 2.22 4.20
CA ARG A 351 0.39 2.44 5.42
C ARG A 351 -0.89 1.59 5.40
N ALA A 352 -1.56 1.52 6.54
CA ALA A 352 -2.85 0.84 6.74
C ALA A 352 -2.84 -0.67 6.42
N ASP A 353 -1.70 -1.34 6.62
CA ASP A 353 -1.49 -2.75 6.28
C ASP A 353 -1.53 -3.70 7.49
N ASN A 354 -1.86 -3.19 8.67
CA ASN A 354 -2.01 -3.99 9.89
C ASN A 354 -3.45 -4.47 10.09
N THR A 355 -3.63 -5.59 10.80
CA THR A 355 -4.92 -6.27 10.97
C THR A 355 -5.54 -6.08 12.37
N SER A 356 -4.98 -5.18 13.18
CA SER A 356 -5.31 -5.01 14.61
C SER A 356 -6.42 -3.98 14.88
N TRP A 357 -7.07 -3.45 13.85
CA TRP A 357 -8.03 -2.34 13.96
C TRP A 357 -9.47 -2.76 14.33
N LEU A 358 -9.73 -4.06 14.48
CA LEU A 358 -10.97 -4.63 15.05
C LEU A 358 -10.64 -5.29 16.39
N VAL A 359 -11.25 -4.83 17.48
CA VAL A 359 -10.87 -5.22 18.84
C VAL A 359 -12.08 -5.45 19.75
N PRO A 360 -12.05 -6.45 20.65
CA PRO A 360 -13.10 -6.66 21.64
C PRO A 360 -13.04 -5.64 22.78
N GLY A 361 -14.20 -5.12 23.18
CA GLY A 361 -14.44 -4.39 24.42
C GLY A 361 -14.81 -5.35 25.57
N THR A 362 -15.73 -4.95 26.45
CA THR A 362 -16.29 -5.85 27.48
C THR A 362 -17.61 -6.48 27.02
N GLY A 363 -18.01 -7.61 27.64
CA GLY A 363 -19.33 -8.21 27.43
C GLY A 363 -19.68 -8.61 25.97
N GLY A 364 -18.69 -8.88 25.12
CA GLY A 364 -18.88 -9.20 23.70
C GLY A 364 -19.03 -7.98 22.78
N ARG A 365 -18.79 -6.77 23.29
CA ARG A 365 -18.71 -5.55 22.48
C ARG A 365 -17.54 -5.63 21.50
N LEU A 366 -17.71 -5.08 20.30
CA LEU A 366 -16.62 -4.89 19.34
C LEU A 366 -16.47 -3.41 18.97
N TYR A 367 -15.22 -3.01 18.71
CA TYR A 367 -14.84 -1.73 18.13
C TYR A 367 -14.07 -1.94 16.84
N ALA A 368 -14.39 -1.19 15.81
CA ALA A 368 -13.66 -1.15 14.54
C ALA A 368 -13.20 0.28 14.28
N PHE A 369 -11.96 0.47 13.84
CA PHE A 369 -11.35 1.78 13.62
C PHE A 369 -10.86 1.96 12.18
N ALA A 370 -10.99 3.17 11.63
CA ALA A 370 -10.39 3.57 10.37
C ALA A 370 -10.19 5.09 10.31
N ALA A 371 -9.19 5.54 9.55
CA ALA A 371 -9.03 6.97 9.26
C ALA A 371 -9.97 7.39 8.11
N LEU A 372 -10.87 8.33 8.37
CA LEU A 372 -11.77 8.94 7.40
C LEU A 372 -11.65 10.46 7.49
N ASP A 373 -11.55 11.15 6.35
CA ASP A 373 -11.42 12.62 6.29
C ASP A 373 -10.24 13.19 7.11
N GLY A 374 -9.18 12.40 7.29
CA GLY A 374 -8.05 12.75 8.15
C GLY A 374 -8.37 12.74 9.65
N GLN A 375 -9.46 12.09 10.07
CA GLN A 375 -9.86 11.88 11.47
C GLN A 375 -10.01 10.38 11.76
N MET A 376 -9.86 9.98 13.02
CA MET A 376 -10.13 8.59 13.40
C MET A 376 -11.64 8.38 13.58
N ALA A 377 -12.21 7.58 12.68
CA ALA A 377 -13.57 7.07 12.80
C ALA A 377 -13.56 5.73 13.54
N PHE A 378 -14.62 5.47 14.32
CA PHE A 378 -14.86 4.16 14.88
C PHE A 378 -16.34 3.77 14.85
N TRP A 379 -16.56 2.47 14.72
CA TRP A 379 -17.88 1.84 14.81
C TRP A 379 -17.91 0.94 16.04
N THR A 380 -19.11 0.76 16.59
CA THR A 380 -19.30 -0.07 17.76
C THR A 380 -20.46 -1.03 17.55
N ARG A 381 -20.22 -2.30 17.86
CA ARG A 381 -21.27 -3.31 18.01
C ARG A 381 -21.47 -3.58 19.51
N PRO A 382 -22.61 -3.25 20.10
CA PRO A 382 -22.89 -3.56 21.50
C PRO A 382 -22.82 -5.07 21.76
N GLY A 383 -22.36 -5.44 22.95
CA GLY A 383 -22.37 -6.81 23.44
C GLY A 383 -23.77 -7.29 23.86
N ALA A 384 -23.85 -8.46 24.50
CA ALA A 384 -25.11 -9.12 24.86
C ALA A 384 -26.03 -8.31 25.79
N ASN A 385 -25.46 -7.37 26.56
CA ASN A 385 -26.19 -6.49 27.48
C ASN A 385 -26.44 -5.09 26.90
N GLY A 386 -26.24 -4.90 25.60
CA GLY A 386 -26.40 -3.61 24.93
C GLY A 386 -27.86 -3.27 24.57
N PRO A 387 -28.19 -1.98 24.37
CA PRO A 387 -29.56 -1.53 24.09
C PRO A 387 -30.09 -2.01 22.71
N ALA A 388 -29.20 -2.40 21.80
CA ALA A 388 -29.52 -2.98 20.50
C ALA A 388 -28.50 -4.11 20.19
N VAL A 389 -28.65 -5.25 20.88
CA VAL A 389 -27.74 -6.39 20.79
C VAL A 389 -27.43 -6.75 19.33
N GLY A 390 -26.15 -6.76 18.97
CA GLY A 390 -25.69 -7.20 17.65
C GLY A 390 -25.76 -6.18 16.52
N ALA A 391 -26.38 -5.02 16.69
CA ALA A 391 -26.44 -3.97 15.66
C ALA A 391 -25.21 -3.05 15.73
N TRP A 392 -24.51 -2.85 14.61
CA TRP A 392 -23.42 -1.87 14.55
C TRP A 392 -23.96 -0.44 14.52
N THR A 393 -23.20 0.48 15.11
CA THR A 393 -23.46 1.92 15.12
C THR A 393 -22.20 2.68 14.73
N GLY A 394 -22.35 3.92 14.25
CA GLY A 394 -21.26 4.78 13.80
C GLY A 394 -21.32 5.14 12.31
N PRO A 395 -20.27 5.77 11.75
CA PRO A 395 -19.02 6.12 12.44
C PRO A 395 -19.19 7.25 13.45
N THR A 396 -18.55 7.11 14.62
CA THR A 396 -18.26 8.22 15.54
C THR A 396 -16.82 8.66 15.31
N PHE A 397 -16.53 9.95 15.47
CA PHE A 397 -15.20 10.51 15.22
C PHE A 397 -14.52 10.92 16.52
N LEU A 398 -13.25 10.55 16.66
CA LEU A 398 -12.40 11.14 17.69
C LEU A 398 -11.98 12.55 17.28
N PRO A 399 -11.93 13.52 18.22
CA PRO A 399 -11.56 14.88 17.91
C PRO A 399 -10.11 14.95 17.38
N GLY A 400 -9.84 15.92 16.51
CA GLY A 400 -8.53 16.16 15.91
C GLY A 400 -8.41 15.65 14.48
N THR A 401 -7.53 16.28 13.71
CA THR A 401 -7.31 16.03 12.28
C THR A 401 -5.86 15.61 11.99
N GLY A 402 -5.56 15.33 10.73
CA GLY A 402 -4.22 14.91 10.28
C GLY A 402 -3.91 13.44 10.57
N ILE A 403 -4.89 12.65 10.98
CA ILE A 403 -4.72 11.20 11.18
C ILE A 403 -4.47 10.54 9.82
N ASP A 404 -3.33 9.87 9.70
CA ASP A 404 -2.93 9.15 8.50
C ASP A 404 -3.72 7.82 8.35
N PRO A 405 -3.71 7.19 7.17
CA PRO A 405 -4.36 5.89 6.97
C PRO A 405 -3.90 4.79 7.91
N GLY A 406 -4.87 4.09 8.48
CA GLY A 406 -4.67 2.94 9.37
C GLY A 406 -4.98 3.26 10.83
N ALA A 407 -5.13 2.20 11.62
CA ALA A 407 -5.27 2.26 13.06
C ALA A 407 -4.61 1.01 13.64
N SER A 408 -4.07 1.12 14.85
CA SER A 408 -3.65 -0.03 15.64
C SER A 408 -4.33 0.02 16.99
N THR A 409 -4.64 -1.12 17.58
CA THR A 409 -5.32 -1.15 18.88
C THR A 409 -4.60 -2.02 19.89
N ALA A 410 -4.86 -1.74 21.16
CA ALA A 410 -4.46 -2.57 22.27
C ALA A 410 -5.57 -2.59 23.32
N ARG A 411 -5.79 -3.73 23.96
CA ARG A 411 -6.79 -3.89 25.02
C ARG A 411 -6.09 -3.95 26.37
N LEU A 412 -6.49 -3.09 27.29
CA LEU A 412 -5.97 -3.07 28.65
C LEU A 412 -6.59 -4.20 29.49
N PRO A 413 -5.91 -4.65 30.57
CA PRO A 413 -6.43 -5.70 31.45
C PRO A 413 -7.80 -5.40 32.06
N ASP A 414 -8.11 -4.12 32.31
CA ASP A 414 -9.40 -3.66 32.84
C ASP A 414 -10.53 -3.63 31.79
N GLY A 415 -10.23 -3.95 30.52
CA GLY A 415 -11.19 -3.96 29.43
C GLY A 415 -11.29 -2.66 28.62
N ARG A 416 -10.54 -1.61 29.00
CA ARG A 416 -10.41 -0.41 28.17
C ARG A 416 -9.68 -0.72 26.87
N VAL A 417 -10.01 0.03 25.82
CA VAL A 417 -9.33 0.01 24.53
C VAL A 417 -8.45 1.24 24.38
N ALA A 418 -7.23 1.04 23.90
CA ALA A 418 -6.35 2.07 23.36
C ALA A 418 -6.34 1.97 21.83
N VAL A 419 -6.39 3.11 21.15
CA VAL A 419 -6.18 3.24 19.71
C VAL A 419 -4.95 4.09 19.46
N LEU A 420 -4.12 3.68 18.50
CA LEU A 420 -2.89 4.33 18.08
C LEU A 420 -2.94 4.63 16.59
N ALA A 421 -2.30 5.72 16.18
CA ALA A 421 -2.20 6.12 14.78
C ALA A 421 -0.91 6.90 14.54
N THR A 422 -0.63 7.18 13.27
CA THR A 422 0.29 8.26 12.92
C THR A 422 -0.51 9.51 12.56
N ARG A 423 -0.01 10.68 12.96
CA ARG A 423 -0.61 11.98 12.64
C ARG A 423 0.41 12.83 11.88
N THR A 424 -0.02 13.40 10.75
CA THR A 424 0.74 14.39 10.00
C THR A 424 0.21 15.79 10.34
N VAL A 425 1.11 16.65 10.80
CA VAL A 425 0.87 18.08 11.02
C VAL A 425 1.49 18.84 9.85
N LEU A 426 0.72 19.74 9.26
CA LEU A 426 1.13 20.61 8.17
C LEU A 426 1.10 22.05 8.67
N GLY A 427 2.26 22.71 8.77
CA GLY A 427 2.31 24.15 9.01
C GLY A 427 2.53 24.97 7.73
N HIS A 428 2.73 26.27 7.92
CA HIS A 428 2.90 27.23 6.82
C HIS A 428 4.26 27.08 6.14
N GLY A 429 5.30 26.81 6.92
CA GLY A 429 6.67 26.62 6.47
C GLY A 429 6.99 25.17 6.11
N PRO A 430 8.04 24.93 5.32
CA PRO A 430 8.48 23.57 4.97
C PRO A 430 8.95 22.73 6.17
N ALA A 431 9.57 23.38 7.15
CA ALA A 431 10.05 22.75 8.39
C ALA A 431 8.90 22.35 9.33
N ASP A 432 7.67 22.80 9.06
CA ASP A 432 6.50 22.50 9.88
C ASP A 432 5.79 21.21 9.43
N TYR A 433 6.31 20.51 8.43
CA TYR A 433 5.87 19.15 8.10
C TYR A 433 6.39 18.20 9.18
N LEU A 434 5.51 17.71 10.03
CA LEU A 434 5.86 16.78 11.10
C LEU A 434 4.95 15.57 11.05
N ARG A 435 5.54 14.38 11.22
CA ARG A 435 4.80 13.16 11.47
C ARG A 435 5.11 12.63 12.88
N GLU A 436 4.08 12.28 13.60
CA GLU A 436 4.18 11.79 14.97
C GLU A 436 3.31 10.56 15.20
N ILE A 437 3.63 9.81 16.26
CA ILE A 437 2.81 8.74 16.80
C ILE A 437 1.88 9.33 17.85
N VAL A 438 0.60 8.97 17.78
CA VAL A 438 -0.42 9.41 18.74
C VAL A 438 -1.21 8.23 19.28
N TYR A 439 -1.73 8.36 20.49
CA TYR A 439 -2.65 7.38 21.07
C TYR A 439 -3.79 8.04 21.85
N ALA A 440 -4.92 7.34 21.95
CA ALA A 440 -6.05 7.70 22.79
C ALA A 440 -6.55 6.45 23.52
N VAL A 441 -6.95 6.59 24.78
CA VAL A 441 -7.44 5.49 25.63
C VAL A 441 -8.83 5.84 26.13
N GLN A 442 -9.70 4.83 26.26
CA GLN A 442 -10.99 5.02 26.92
C GLN A 442 -10.82 5.53 28.36
N ALA A 443 -11.75 6.38 28.82
CA ALA A 443 -11.76 6.88 30.20
C ALA A 443 -12.20 5.79 31.20
N ALA A 444 -13.09 4.89 30.76
CA ALA A 444 -13.55 3.72 31.48
C ALA A 444 -13.82 2.60 30.47
N PRO A 445 -13.86 1.31 30.87
CA PRO A 445 -14.17 0.22 29.95
C PRO A 445 -15.47 0.50 29.18
N ASP A 446 -15.42 0.32 27.86
CA ASP A 446 -16.50 0.62 26.92
C ASP A 446 -17.02 2.08 26.90
N GLY A 447 -16.34 2.99 27.59
CA GLY A 447 -16.67 4.41 27.68
C GLY A 447 -16.10 5.25 26.54
N PRO A 448 -16.24 6.59 26.63
CA PRO A 448 -15.66 7.50 25.64
C PRO A 448 -14.14 7.47 25.66
N PHE A 449 -13.53 7.78 24.52
CA PHE A 449 -12.08 7.97 24.39
C PHE A 449 -11.67 9.35 24.91
N GLY A 450 -10.54 9.38 25.62
CA GLY A 450 -9.87 10.64 25.98
C GLY A 450 -9.25 11.33 24.76
N PRO A 451 -8.63 12.52 24.96
CA PRO A 451 -7.96 13.25 23.89
C PRO A 451 -6.73 12.49 23.38
N TRP A 452 -6.32 12.79 22.15
CA TRP A 452 -5.05 12.31 21.61
C TRP A 452 -3.87 12.81 22.42
N GLN A 453 -2.96 11.89 22.74
CA GLN A 453 -1.68 12.18 23.35
C GLN A 453 -0.56 11.88 22.34
N SER A 454 0.40 12.80 22.25
CA SER A 454 1.56 12.65 21.37
C SER A 454 2.65 11.81 22.02
N LEU A 455 3.20 10.88 21.26
CA LEU A 455 4.44 10.17 21.55
C LEU A 455 5.61 10.68 20.68
N GLY A 456 5.41 11.77 19.92
CA GLY A 456 6.39 12.27 18.97
C GLY A 456 6.83 11.20 17.98
N THR A 457 8.09 11.23 17.59
CA THR A 457 8.72 10.24 16.70
C THR A 457 10.13 9.92 17.20
N PRO A 458 10.73 8.76 16.86
CA PRO A 458 12.13 8.49 17.16
C PRO A 458 13.13 9.46 16.51
N GLU A 459 12.72 10.19 15.48
CA GLU A 459 13.52 11.21 14.78
C GLU A 459 13.37 12.59 15.44
N GLY A 460 14.41 13.44 15.35
CA GLY A 460 14.36 14.79 15.90
C GLY A 460 13.65 15.78 14.98
N ALA A 461 13.78 15.61 13.66
CA ALA A 461 13.17 16.45 12.64
C ALA A 461 12.89 15.66 11.34
N ASP A 462 12.02 16.21 10.47
CA ASP A 462 11.65 15.56 9.20
C ASP A 462 12.85 15.37 8.27
N ASP A 463 13.75 16.34 8.17
CA ASP A 463 14.88 16.29 7.22
C ASP A 463 15.93 15.23 7.59
N GLU A 464 16.00 14.80 8.85
CA GLU A 464 16.91 13.75 9.35
C GLU A 464 16.65 12.37 8.74
N GLY A 465 15.41 12.05 8.35
CA GLY A 465 15.00 10.71 7.89
C GLY A 465 13.74 10.64 7.02
N THR A 466 13.24 11.81 6.59
CA THR A 466 11.97 12.08 5.87
C THR A 466 10.73 11.46 6.49
N SER A 467 10.69 11.40 7.83
CA SER A 467 9.55 10.92 8.61
C SER A 467 9.11 9.50 8.24
N ALA A 468 10.06 8.66 7.81
CA ALA A 468 9.83 7.34 7.24
C ALA A 468 9.60 6.25 8.32
N ILE A 469 8.73 6.56 9.28
CA ILE A 469 8.33 5.68 10.36
C ILE A 469 7.19 4.75 9.94
N SER A 470 7.12 3.55 10.52
CA SER A 470 6.00 2.62 10.31
C SER A 470 4.72 3.06 11.02
N ALA A 471 3.62 2.35 10.79
CA ALA A 471 2.51 2.35 11.74
C ALA A 471 2.98 1.79 13.11
N PRO A 472 2.36 2.24 14.23
CA PRO A 472 2.69 1.74 15.55
C PRO A 472 2.08 0.35 15.79
N ALA A 473 2.79 -0.50 16.52
CA ALA A 473 2.21 -1.67 17.20
C ALA A 473 2.29 -1.46 18.71
N ALA A 474 1.32 -1.98 19.47
CA ALA A 474 1.30 -1.79 20.92
C ALA A 474 1.05 -3.10 21.65
N ALA A 475 1.76 -3.28 22.76
CA ALA A 475 1.51 -4.35 23.72
C ALA A 475 1.17 -3.74 25.08
N VAL A 476 0.37 -4.46 25.88
CA VAL A 476 -0.02 -4.03 27.22
C VAL A 476 0.47 -5.05 28.24
N ALA A 477 1.27 -4.61 29.20
CA ALA A 477 1.73 -5.46 30.28
C ALA A 477 0.56 -5.81 31.24
N PRO A 478 0.69 -6.87 32.06
CA PRO A 478 -0.36 -7.26 33.02
C PRO A 478 -0.74 -6.15 34.02
N ASP A 479 0.17 -5.22 34.29
CA ASP A 479 -0.06 -4.04 35.14
C ASP A 479 -0.72 -2.86 34.41
N GLY A 480 -1.08 -3.03 33.13
CA GLY A 480 -1.77 -2.03 32.31
C GLY A 480 -0.85 -1.05 31.58
N ARG A 481 0.48 -1.13 31.73
CA ARG A 481 1.42 -0.23 31.04
C ARG A 481 1.54 -0.57 29.56
N LEU A 482 1.53 0.47 28.73
CA LEU A 482 1.67 0.37 27.28
C LEU A 482 3.14 0.39 26.85
N THR A 483 3.51 -0.48 25.91
CA THR A 483 4.74 -0.36 25.13
C THR A 483 4.39 -0.21 23.65
N VAL A 484 4.90 0.84 23.01
CA VAL A 484 4.67 1.15 21.60
C VAL A 484 5.92 0.88 20.79
N TYR A 485 5.78 0.15 19.69
CA TYR A 485 6.85 -0.25 18.79
C TYR A 485 6.68 0.39 17.41
N VAL A 486 7.77 0.88 16.85
CA VAL A 486 7.82 1.41 15.47
C VAL A 486 9.14 1.04 14.80
N ARG A 487 9.10 0.90 13.47
CA ARG A 487 10.30 0.99 12.64
C ARG A 487 10.64 2.47 12.44
N ASP A 488 11.89 2.86 12.67
CA ASP A 488 12.39 4.22 12.35
C ASP A 488 12.87 4.35 10.89
N SER A 489 13.21 5.57 10.44
CA SER A 489 13.80 5.80 9.10
C SER A 489 15.10 5.03 8.85
N ARG A 490 15.86 4.73 9.91
CA ARG A 490 17.06 3.90 9.85
C ARG A 490 16.75 2.40 9.74
N ARG A 491 15.48 2.02 9.65
CA ARG A 491 14.99 0.64 9.49
C ARG A 491 15.41 -0.27 10.65
N THR A 492 15.33 0.29 11.86
CA THR A 492 15.58 -0.41 13.13
C THR A 492 14.32 -0.38 14.00
N LEU A 493 14.20 -1.31 14.95
CA LEU A 493 13.06 -1.33 15.87
C LEU A 493 13.31 -0.33 17.01
N ARG A 494 12.32 0.52 17.25
CA ARG A 494 12.25 1.44 18.38
C ARG A 494 11.07 1.10 19.27
N ALA A 495 11.24 1.35 20.57
CA ALA A 495 10.17 1.19 21.55
C ALA A 495 10.05 2.43 22.43
N ARG A 496 8.84 2.74 22.88
CA ARG A 496 8.56 3.72 23.92
C ARG A 496 7.63 3.07 24.95
N GLU A 497 8.06 3.03 26.20
CA GLU A 497 7.34 2.33 27.28
C GLU A 497 6.80 3.33 28.31
N GLN A 498 5.57 3.09 28.72
CA GLN A 498 4.92 3.78 29.81
C GLN A 498 5.52 3.36 31.16
N GLN A 499 5.88 4.33 31.98
CA GLN A 499 6.40 4.14 33.32
C GLN A 499 5.25 3.96 34.34
N PRO A 500 5.52 3.52 35.58
CA PRO A 500 4.48 3.32 36.60
C PRO A 500 3.66 4.56 36.95
N ASP A 501 4.21 5.76 36.73
CA ASP A 501 3.50 7.04 36.89
C ASP A 501 2.55 7.38 35.72
N GLY A 502 2.49 6.52 34.70
CA GLY A 502 1.69 6.69 33.50
C GLY A 502 2.34 7.53 32.40
N VAL A 503 3.55 8.06 32.62
CA VAL A 503 4.29 8.88 31.65
C VAL A 503 5.12 7.98 30.73
N PHE A 504 5.19 8.31 29.44
CA PHE A 504 6.08 7.60 28.51
C PHE A 504 7.53 8.08 28.64
N GLY A 505 8.46 7.13 28.82
CA GLY A 505 9.90 7.38 28.77
C GLY A 505 10.38 7.81 27.38
N SER A 506 11.70 7.92 27.16
CA SER A 506 12.25 8.24 25.84
C SER A 506 12.12 7.08 24.84
N TRP A 507 12.20 7.36 23.53
CA TRP A 507 12.35 6.31 22.52
C TRP A 507 13.67 5.55 22.72
N GLN A 508 13.59 4.22 22.80
CA GLN A 508 14.72 3.32 22.99
C GLN A 508 14.98 2.51 21.72
N ARG A 509 16.26 2.23 21.43
CA ARG A 509 16.65 1.36 20.32
C ARG A 509 16.62 -0.10 20.76
N LEU A 510 15.80 -0.92 20.11
CA LEU A 510 15.80 -2.38 20.30
C LEU A 510 16.65 -3.13 19.27
N GLY A 511 17.26 -2.41 18.33
CA GLY A 511 18.16 -2.98 17.33
C GLY A 511 17.43 -3.50 16.10
N GLY A 512 18.00 -4.53 15.48
CA GLY A 512 17.63 -4.95 14.13
C GLY A 512 18.24 -4.06 13.05
N GLU A 513 18.09 -4.50 11.81
CA GLU A 513 18.50 -3.79 10.60
C GLU A 513 17.56 -4.18 9.46
N ASP A 514 17.49 -3.34 8.43
CA ASP A 514 16.74 -3.62 7.19
C ASP A 514 15.26 -3.96 7.42
N LEU A 515 14.63 -3.44 8.47
CA LEU A 515 13.19 -3.58 8.64
C LEU A 515 12.43 -2.90 7.48
N GLN A 516 11.44 -3.58 6.90
CA GLN A 516 10.67 -3.09 5.75
C GLN A 516 9.19 -2.85 6.04
N SER A 517 8.60 -3.61 6.98
CA SER A 517 7.17 -3.58 7.28
C SER A 517 6.86 -2.84 8.59
N ASP A 518 5.56 -2.65 8.84
CA ASP A 518 5.07 -2.38 10.20
C ASP A 518 5.47 -3.55 11.13
N PRO A 519 5.86 -3.27 12.39
CA PRO A 519 6.00 -4.31 13.39
C PRO A 519 4.63 -4.91 13.73
N VAL A 520 4.62 -6.19 14.09
CA VAL A 520 3.43 -6.85 14.66
C VAL A 520 3.77 -7.41 16.02
N THR A 521 2.80 -7.44 16.92
CA THR A 521 2.99 -7.95 18.28
C THR A 521 1.80 -8.79 18.73
N ALA A 522 2.08 -9.77 19.57
CA ALA A 522 1.08 -10.57 20.26
C ALA A 522 1.62 -11.03 21.62
N VAL A 523 0.69 -11.40 22.50
CA VAL A 523 0.99 -11.96 23.82
C VAL A 523 0.63 -13.44 23.78
N ASP A 524 1.57 -14.31 24.12
CA ASP A 524 1.30 -15.74 24.20
C ASP A 524 0.48 -16.12 25.44
N ALA A 525 -0.01 -17.36 25.54
CA ALA A 525 -0.80 -17.81 26.69
C ALA A 525 -0.01 -17.85 28.02
N ALA A 526 1.32 -17.74 27.98
CA ALA A 526 2.14 -17.60 29.18
C ALA A 526 2.27 -16.14 29.63
N GLY A 527 1.73 -15.17 28.89
CA GLY A 527 1.82 -13.75 29.20
C GLY A 527 3.09 -13.07 28.69
N ARG A 528 3.82 -13.69 27.74
CA ARG A 528 5.04 -13.13 27.17
C ARG A 528 4.73 -12.34 25.90
N HIS A 529 5.22 -11.12 25.85
CA HIS A 529 5.16 -10.28 24.66
C HIS A 529 6.19 -10.73 23.64
N GLN A 530 5.77 -10.78 22.38
CA GLN A 530 6.65 -11.01 21.24
C GLN A 530 6.38 -9.95 20.16
N VAL A 531 7.43 -9.49 19.50
CA VAL A 531 7.38 -8.50 18.42
C VAL A 531 8.12 -9.05 17.22
N TYR A 532 7.59 -8.82 16.03
CA TYR A 532 8.16 -9.28 14.77
C TYR A 532 8.17 -8.19 13.74
N ALA A 533 9.19 -8.16 12.90
CA ALA A 533 9.28 -7.26 11.76
C ALA A 533 9.99 -7.94 10.59
N ALA A 534 9.50 -7.67 9.38
CA ALA A 534 10.03 -8.28 8.17
C ALA A 534 11.25 -7.51 7.64
N THR A 535 12.21 -8.23 7.05
CA THR A 535 13.41 -7.69 6.38
C THR A 535 13.47 -8.18 4.94
N THR A 536 14.41 -7.68 4.12
CA THR A 536 14.60 -8.22 2.77
C THR A 536 15.04 -9.68 2.74
N LYS A 537 15.53 -10.23 3.86
CA LYS A 537 16.10 -11.59 3.95
C LYS A 537 15.30 -12.58 4.78
N SER A 538 14.62 -12.13 5.84
CA SER A 538 13.88 -12.98 6.78
C SER A 538 12.92 -12.14 7.66
N VAL A 539 12.36 -12.74 8.70
CA VAL A 539 11.66 -12.04 9.79
C VAL A 539 12.55 -12.02 11.03
N LEU A 540 12.64 -10.87 11.71
CA LEU A 540 13.29 -10.74 13.01
C LEU A 540 12.25 -10.85 14.13
N ALA A 541 12.65 -11.45 15.25
CA ALA A 541 11.84 -11.58 16.45
C ALA A 541 12.51 -10.91 17.66
N TRP A 542 11.70 -10.28 18.50
CA TRP A 542 12.05 -9.87 19.84
C TRP A 542 11.07 -10.54 20.79
N THR A 543 11.59 -11.25 21.79
CA THR A 543 10.76 -12.11 22.66
C THR A 543 11.08 -11.87 24.12
N GLN A 544 10.05 -11.81 24.96
CA GLN A 544 10.24 -11.86 26.40
C GLN A 544 10.63 -13.29 26.83
N PRO A 545 11.69 -13.47 27.63
CA PRO A 545 12.02 -14.79 28.19
C PRO A 545 10.97 -15.24 29.22
N THR A 546 10.48 -14.31 30.03
CA THR A 546 9.42 -14.49 31.03
C THR A 546 8.49 -13.27 31.00
N PRO A 547 7.22 -13.41 31.46
CA PRO A 547 6.28 -12.29 31.49
C PRO A 547 6.84 -11.09 32.25
N GLY A 548 6.71 -9.90 31.66
CA GLY A 548 7.19 -8.65 32.26
C GLY A 548 8.71 -8.39 32.17
N ALA A 549 9.51 -9.35 31.70
CA ALA A 549 10.94 -9.11 31.47
C ALA A 549 11.17 -8.22 30.23
N PRO A 550 12.31 -7.52 30.12
CA PRO A 550 12.67 -6.82 28.89
C PRO A 550 12.69 -7.77 27.67
N LEU A 551 12.33 -7.24 26.50
CA LEU A 551 12.47 -7.97 25.24
C LEU A 551 13.94 -8.29 24.96
N GLN A 552 14.21 -9.54 24.57
CA GLN A 552 15.50 -9.96 24.02
C GLN A 552 15.42 -10.07 22.50
N GLY A 553 16.53 -9.80 21.82
CA GLY A 553 16.62 -9.81 20.36
C GLY A 553 17.53 -8.69 19.84
N PRO A 554 17.59 -8.49 18.51
CA PRO A 554 16.85 -9.20 17.47
C PRO A 554 17.32 -10.65 17.29
N PHE A 555 16.37 -11.59 17.15
CA PHE A 555 16.66 -12.98 16.76
C PHE A 555 16.23 -13.23 15.30
N PRO A 556 17.10 -13.78 14.45
CA PRO A 556 16.69 -14.25 13.14
C PRO A 556 15.78 -15.48 13.30
N THR A 557 14.58 -15.42 12.74
CA THR A 557 13.62 -16.54 12.79
C THR A 557 13.97 -17.65 11.80
N GLY A 558 14.76 -17.34 10.76
CA GLY A 558 15.00 -18.27 9.65
C GLY A 558 13.79 -18.45 8.72
N LEU A 559 12.72 -17.68 8.92
CA LEU A 559 11.60 -17.65 7.99
C LEU A 559 12.05 -17.13 6.61
N PRO A 560 11.42 -17.58 5.51
CA PRO A 560 11.69 -17.08 4.18
C PRO A 560 11.61 -15.55 4.10
N ALA A 561 12.41 -14.97 3.20
CA ALA A 561 12.34 -13.56 2.88
C ALA A 561 10.91 -13.14 2.54
N THR A 562 10.40 -12.18 3.28
CA THR A 562 9.09 -11.59 3.05
C THR A 562 9.17 -10.12 3.39
N THR A 563 8.56 -9.30 2.55
CA THR A 563 8.40 -7.85 2.78
C THR A 563 6.95 -7.43 2.51
N VAL A 564 6.05 -8.41 2.60
CA VAL A 564 4.60 -8.21 2.65
C VAL A 564 4.15 -8.13 4.12
N PRO A 565 2.95 -7.62 4.41
CA PRO A 565 2.47 -7.47 5.78
C PRO A 565 2.44 -8.81 6.53
N LEU A 566 2.83 -8.76 7.80
CA LEU A 566 2.73 -9.88 8.74
C LEU A 566 1.40 -9.78 9.50
N SER A 567 0.89 -10.91 9.96
CA SER A 567 -0.15 -10.95 10.99
C SER A 567 0.25 -11.94 12.09
N ALA A 568 -0.01 -11.56 13.33
CA ALA A 568 0.38 -12.31 14.51
C ALA A 568 -0.86 -12.70 15.33
N ALA A 569 -0.98 -13.98 15.66
CA ALA A 569 -2.05 -14.49 16.51
C ALA A 569 -1.46 -15.37 17.62
N ALA A 570 -1.95 -15.21 18.85
CA ALA A 570 -1.53 -16.06 19.95
C ALA A 570 -1.96 -17.52 19.71
N GLU A 571 -1.07 -18.47 19.97
CA GLU A 571 -1.39 -19.91 19.91
C GLU A 571 -0.59 -20.67 20.97
N GLY A 572 -1.30 -21.16 22.00
CA GLY A 572 -0.67 -21.81 23.15
C GLY A 572 0.43 -20.93 23.75
N THR A 573 1.59 -21.51 24.01
CA THR A 573 2.78 -20.80 24.55
C THR A 573 3.63 -20.11 23.47
N GLY A 574 3.05 -19.81 22.31
CA GLY A 574 3.71 -19.12 21.22
C GLY A 574 2.81 -18.13 20.47
N VAL A 575 3.36 -17.59 19.39
CA VAL A 575 2.68 -16.70 18.45
C VAL A 575 2.81 -17.29 17.06
N ARG A 576 1.66 -17.48 16.40
CA ARG A 576 1.60 -17.90 15.01
C ARG A 576 1.66 -16.69 14.11
N LEU A 577 2.60 -16.71 13.16
CA LEU A 577 2.74 -15.72 12.13
C LEU A 577 2.04 -16.18 10.85
N TYR A 578 1.42 -15.23 10.15
CA TYR A 578 0.80 -15.40 8.84
C TYR A 578 1.35 -14.36 7.88
N PHE A 579 1.68 -14.78 6.66
CA PHE A 579 2.24 -13.92 5.62
C PHE A 579 2.04 -14.57 4.25
N ARG A 580 2.05 -13.76 3.18
CA ARG A 580 1.95 -14.30 1.82
C ARG A 580 3.29 -14.74 1.30
N ARG A 581 3.27 -15.77 0.44
CA ARG A 581 4.39 -16.16 -0.40
C ARG A 581 4.46 -15.23 -1.63
N PRO A 582 5.58 -14.51 -1.83
CA PRO A 582 5.83 -13.66 -2.99
C PRO A 582 5.45 -14.17 -4.38
N ASP A 583 5.68 -15.46 -4.66
CA ASP A 583 5.60 -16.06 -6.00
C ASP A 583 4.27 -16.76 -6.31
N SER A 584 3.34 -16.80 -5.37
CA SER A 584 2.05 -17.47 -5.57
C SER A 584 0.88 -16.80 -4.86
N GLY A 585 1.16 -15.81 -4.01
CA GLY A 585 0.18 -15.18 -3.14
C GLY A 585 -0.36 -16.07 -2.02
N VAL A 586 0.00 -17.37 -1.96
CA VAL A 586 -0.54 -18.30 -0.96
C VAL A 586 -0.20 -17.85 0.46
N VAL A 587 -1.15 -17.99 1.37
CA VAL A 587 -0.92 -17.71 2.79
C VAL A 587 -0.05 -18.82 3.38
N ARG A 588 1.04 -18.41 4.03
CA ARG A 588 1.95 -19.27 4.79
C ARG A 588 1.87 -18.96 6.27
N THR A 589 2.21 -19.95 7.08
CA THR A 589 2.23 -19.79 8.53
C THR A 589 3.38 -20.55 9.18
N ALA A 590 3.85 -20.04 10.32
CA ALA A 590 4.77 -20.70 11.22
C ALA A 590 4.46 -20.30 12.66
N LEU A 591 4.65 -21.24 13.60
CA LEU A 591 4.53 -20.98 15.03
C LEU A 591 5.91 -20.61 15.59
N VAL A 592 5.97 -19.50 16.34
CA VAL A 592 7.15 -19.07 17.06
C VAL A 592 6.91 -19.23 18.56
N THR A 593 7.71 -20.05 19.23
CA THR A 593 7.66 -20.24 20.68
C THR A 593 8.95 -19.74 21.32
N ALA A 594 8.89 -19.35 22.60
CA ALA A 594 10.11 -19.05 23.32
C ALA A 594 10.95 -20.33 23.51
N GLY A 595 12.26 -20.21 23.31
CA GLY A 595 13.23 -21.27 23.58
C GLY A 595 14.34 -20.80 24.52
N SER A 596 15.24 -21.71 24.89
CA SER A 596 16.42 -21.37 25.70
C SER A 596 17.38 -20.48 24.90
N GLY A 597 17.45 -19.19 25.26
CA GLY A 597 18.34 -18.19 24.65
C GLY A 597 17.94 -17.67 23.26
N LYS A 598 17.04 -18.34 22.53
CA LYS A 598 16.47 -17.88 21.25
C LYS A 598 15.09 -18.49 20.99
N PRO A 599 14.22 -17.85 20.19
CA PRO A 599 12.93 -18.43 19.80
C PRO A 599 13.11 -19.71 18.97
N GLN A 600 12.16 -20.63 19.10
CA GLN A 600 12.01 -21.80 18.25
C GLN A 600 10.93 -21.52 17.20
N VAL A 601 11.19 -21.91 15.95
CA VAL A 601 10.29 -21.64 14.83
C VAL A 601 9.92 -22.97 14.20
N SER A 602 8.61 -23.24 14.06
CA SER A 602 8.13 -24.43 13.38
C SER A 602 8.45 -24.39 11.89
N SER A 603 8.37 -25.53 11.21
CA SER A 603 8.34 -25.56 9.75
C SER A 603 7.24 -24.67 9.20
N VAL A 604 7.53 -24.01 8.08
CA VAL A 604 6.56 -23.20 7.34
C VAL A 604 5.57 -24.11 6.62
N THR A 605 4.28 -23.84 6.79
CA THR A 605 3.21 -24.57 6.09
C THR A 605 2.31 -23.61 5.31
N GLU A 606 1.63 -24.12 4.29
CA GLU A 606 0.60 -23.37 3.57
C GLU A 606 -0.73 -23.45 4.34
N ALA A 607 -1.38 -22.31 4.49
CA ALA A 607 -2.60 -22.15 5.28
C ALA A 607 -3.87 -22.00 4.42
N GLY A 608 -3.71 -21.85 3.10
CA GLY A 608 -4.79 -21.64 2.13
C GLY A 608 -4.65 -20.31 1.37
N GLY A 609 -5.71 -19.91 0.67
CA GLY A 609 -5.81 -18.59 0.05
C GLY A 609 -4.76 -18.35 -1.03
N ARG A 610 -4.67 -19.27 -2.00
CA ARG A 610 -3.78 -19.12 -3.17
C ARG A 610 -4.20 -17.90 -4.00
N ALA A 611 -3.21 -17.25 -4.61
CA ALA A 611 -3.35 -16.02 -5.37
C ALA A 611 -3.82 -14.83 -4.50
N GLY A 612 -3.45 -13.60 -4.89
CA GLY A 612 -3.77 -12.40 -4.12
C GLY A 612 -2.59 -11.81 -3.34
N TYR A 613 -2.83 -10.63 -2.77
CA TYR A 613 -1.79 -9.73 -2.26
C TYR A 613 -2.25 -8.98 -1.00
N GLY A 614 -1.33 -8.21 -0.40
CA GLY A 614 -1.61 -7.45 0.84
C GLY A 614 -1.75 -8.32 2.09
N ALA A 615 -2.19 -7.68 3.18
CA ALA A 615 -2.34 -8.29 4.50
C ALA A 615 -3.41 -9.41 4.56
N VAL A 616 -3.28 -10.26 5.58
CA VAL A 616 -4.18 -11.39 5.83
C VAL A 616 -4.75 -11.28 7.25
N GLY A 617 -6.05 -11.04 7.37
CA GLY A 617 -6.76 -11.01 8.65
C GLY A 617 -7.04 -12.42 9.15
N VAL A 618 -6.91 -12.64 10.46
CA VAL A 618 -7.07 -13.95 11.09
C VAL A 618 -8.11 -13.87 12.20
N ALA A 619 -9.09 -14.77 12.17
CA ALA A 619 -10.08 -14.93 13.24
C ALA A 619 -10.24 -16.42 13.53
N GLY A 620 -9.54 -16.92 14.56
CA GLY A 620 -9.52 -18.35 14.86
C GLY A 620 -9.00 -19.17 13.68
N ARG A 621 -9.88 -19.99 13.08
CA ARG A 621 -9.55 -20.82 11.91
C ARG A 621 -9.93 -20.19 10.57
N LEU A 622 -10.43 -18.96 10.56
CA LEU A 622 -10.81 -18.22 9.36
C LEU A 622 -9.71 -17.25 8.96
N LEU A 623 -9.32 -17.30 7.69
CA LEU A 623 -8.47 -16.31 7.04
C LEU A 623 -9.33 -15.40 6.17
N SER A 624 -8.96 -14.14 6.11
CA SER A 624 -9.53 -13.13 5.22
C SER A 624 -8.42 -12.36 4.54
N GLY A 625 -8.58 -12.03 3.25
CA GLY A 625 -7.50 -11.43 2.48
C GLY A 625 -7.95 -10.96 1.11
N ARG A 626 -7.14 -10.14 0.47
CA ARG A 626 -7.37 -9.73 -0.92
C ARG A 626 -7.09 -10.90 -1.86
N ALA A 627 -8.04 -11.26 -2.71
CA ALA A 627 -7.79 -12.16 -3.83
C ALA A 627 -7.00 -11.45 -4.95
N ASP A 628 -6.57 -12.18 -5.97
CA ASP A 628 -5.89 -11.62 -7.15
C ASP A 628 -6.79 -10.65 -7.93
N THR A 629 -8.10 -10.88 -7.91
CA THR A 629 -9.15 -9.98 -8.42
C THR A 629 -9.24 -8.65 -7.67
N GLY A 630 -8.53 -8.49 -6.54
CA GLY A 630 -8.60 -7.32 -5.67
C GLY A 630 -9.76 -7.35 -4.67
N THR A 631 -10.64 -8.35 -4.73
CA THR A 631 -11.81 -8.43 -3.87
C THR A 631 -11.46 -9.02 -2.50
N ILE A 632 -12.25 -8.72 -1.47
CA ILE A 632 -12.12 -9.42 -0.19
C ILE A 632 -12.64 -10.85 -0.34
N GLY A 633 -11.82 -11.81 0.09
CA GLY A 633 -12.18 -13.22 0.16
C GLY A 633 -11.90 -13.82 1.54
N THR A 634 -12.51 -14.97 1.79
CA THR A 634 -12.31 -15.75 3.02
C THR A 634 -11.97 -17.21 2.72
N THR A 635 -11.20 -17.86 3.58
CA THR A 635 -10.92 -19.30 3.49
C THR A 635 -10.62 -19.89 4.87
N GLY A 636 -10.83 -21.20 5.06
CA GLY A 636 -10.53 -21.89 6.31
C GLY A 636 -9.09 -22.42 6.34
N LEU A 637 -8.47 -22.46 7.53
CA LEU A 637 -7.14 -23.07 7.70
C LEU A 637 -7.13 -24.54 7.27
N GLY A 638 -6.28 -24.87 6.31
CA GLY A 638 -6.14 -26.25 5.79
C GLY A 638 -7.27 -26.70 4.87
N GLY A 639 -8.12 -25.79 4.37
CA GLY A 639 -9.20 -26.05 3.41
C GLY A 639 -8.78 -25.90 1.93
N PRO A 640 -9.66 -26.22 0.96
CA PRO A 640 -9.33 -26.34 -0.46
C PRO A 640 -8.83 -25.01 -1.08
N PRO A 641 -7.93 -25.06 -2.08
CA PRO A 641 -6.89 -24.05 -2.29
C PRO A 641 -7.29 -22.69 -2.94
N ALA A 642 -8.51 -22.19 -2.78
CA ALA A 642 -8.92 -20.87 -3.34
C ALA A 642 -9.65 -19.98 -2.31
N TRP A 643 -9.73 -18.69 -2.61
CA TRP A 643 -10.57 -17.74 -1.85
C TRP A 643 -12.04 -17.94 -2.18
N THR A 644 -12.92 -17.83 -1.18
CA THR A 644 -14.34 -17.53 -1.41
C THR A 644 -14.50 -16.02 -1.47
N GLU A 645 -14.68 -15.49 -2.67
CA GLU A 645 -14.69 -14.05 -2.94
C GLU A 645 -16.07 -13.40 -2.80
N SER A 646 -16.07 -12.12 -2.43
CA SER A 646 -17.26 -11.30 -2.21
C SER A 646 -17.63 -10.37 -3.35
N GLN A 647 -16.75 -10.23 -4.35
CA GLN A 647 -16.83 -9.20 -5.40
C GLN A 647 -16.70 -7.75 -4.87
N MET A 648 -16.38 -7.55 -3.58
CA MET A 648 -16.20 -6.23 -2.98
C MET A 648 -14.72 -5.83 -2.95
N LEU A 649 -14.40 -4.65 -3.50
CA LEU A 649 -13.08 -4.04 -3.37
C LEU A 649 -12.99 -3.23 -2.07
N TYR A 650 -11.80 -3.18 -1.46
CA TYR A 650 -11.61 -2.52 -0.16
C TYR A 650 -10.27 -1.79 -0.08
N ALA A 651 -10.12 -0.91 0.91
CA ALA A 651 -8.89 -0.19 1.23
C ALA A 651 -8.21 -0.77 2.48
N GLY A 652 -6.87 -0.70 2.52
CA GLY A 652 -6.07 -1.20 3.64
C GLY A 652 -6.14 -2.73 3.81
N ALA A 653 -6.12 -3.17 5.07
CA ALA A 653 -6.09 -4.56 5.47
C ALA A 653 -7.42 -5.04 6.10
N PRO A 654 -7.80 -6.32 5.94
CA PRO A 654 -8.91 -6.90 6.69
C PRO A 654 -8.53 -7.14 8.15
N ALA A 655 -9.52 -7.11 9.04
CA ALA A 655 -9.36 -7.47 10.44
C ALA A 655 -10.39 -8.52 10.87
N GLY A 656 -10.06 -9.29 11.89
CA GLY A 656 -10.89 -10.40 12.34
C GLY A 656 -10.76 -10.65 13.84
N VAL A 657 -11.87 -11.04 14.47
CA VAL A 657 -11.92 -11.43 15.87
C VAL A 657 -12.65 -12.77 16.00
N LEU A 658 -12.04 -13.69 16.77
CA LEU A 658 -12.74 -14.87 17.29
C LEU A 658 -13.50 -14.46 18.55
N GLU A 659 -14.81 -14.63 18.52
CA GLU A 659 -15.68 -14.25 19.63
C GLU A 659 -15.79 -15.38 20.68
N PRO A 660 -16.15 -15.06 21.94
CA PRO A 660 -16.27 -16.07 23.00
C PRO A 660 -17.22 -17.23 22.67
N ALA A 661 -18.26 -16.98 21.87
CA ALA A 661 -19.20 -18.01 21.41
C ALA A 661 -18.65 -18.90 20.27
N GLY A 662 -17.40 -18.69 19.85
CA GLY A 662 -16.74 -19.41 18.77
C GLY A 662 -17.09 -18.92 17.36
N SER A 663 -18.01 -17.97 17.22
CA SER A 663 -18.23 -17.27 15.95
C SER A 663 -17.05 -16.35 15.63
N THR A 664 -16.84 -16.06 14.36
CA THR A 664 -15.83 -15.10 13.93
C THR A 664 -16.52 -13.91 13.27
N THR A 665 -16.08 -12.70 13.60
CA THR A 665 -16.48 -11.49 12.89
C THR A 665 -15.26 -10.94 12.18
N THR A 666 -15.39 -10.71 10.87
CA THR A 666 -14.36 -10.10 10.03
C THR A 666 -14.88 -8.79 9.45
N ALA A 667 -13.98 -7.84 9.26
CA ALA A 667 -14.29 -6.49 8.81
C ALA A 667 -13.30 -5.99 7.76
N VAL A 668 -13.79 -5.14 6.86
CA VAL A 668 -12.98 -4.32 5.94
C VAL A 668 -13.58 -2.92 5.80
N LEU A 669 -12.75 -1.95 5.40
CA LEU A 669 -13.22 -0.66 4.92
C LEU A 669 -13.38 -0.72 3.39
N GLY A 670 -14.62 -0.69 2.90
CA GLY A 670 -14.91 -0.72 1.46
C GLY A 670 -14.38 0.52 0.74
N LEU A 671 -14.20 0.45 -0.58
CA LEU A 671 -13.85 1.63 -1.38
C LEU A 671 -14.95 2.72 -1.37
N ASP A 672 -16.13 2.41 -0.81
CA ASP A 672 -17.23 3.34 -0.52
C ASP A 672 -17.06 4.10 0.82
N ALA A 673 -15.90 3.96 1.48
CA ALA A 673 -15.59 4.54 2.79
C ALA A 673 -16.55 4.10 3.90
N GLN A 674 -17.08 2.87 3.81
CA GLN A 674 -17.96 2.29 4.82
C GLN A 674 -17.33 1.04 5.44
N LEU A 675 -17.68 0.77 6.69
CA LEU A 675 -17.36 -0.49 7.34
C LEU A 675 -18.26 -1.59 6.78
N HIS A 676 -17.66 -2.65 6.27
CA HIS A 676 -18.34 -3.87 5.85
C HIS A 676 -17.88 -5.03 6.70
N ILE A 677 -18.81 -5.92 7.03
CA ILE A 677 -18.57 -7.08 7.88
C ILE A 677 -19.14 -8.35 7.28
N THR A 678 -18.62 -9.48 7.79
CA THR A 678 -19.32 -10.76 7.75
C THR A 678 -19.07 -11.51 9.06
N THR A 679 -19.98 -12.41 9.39
CA THR A 679 -19.88 -13.29 10.55
C THR A 679 -19.96 -14.75 10.11
N THR A 680 -19.08 -15.58 10.66
CA THR A 680 -19.03 -17.02 10.41
C THR A 680 -19.31 -17.78 11.69
N THR A 681 -20.12 -18.84 11.60
CA THR A 681 -20.45 -19.69 12.76
C THR A 681 -19.38 -20.74 13.02
N PRO A 682 -19.21 -21.21 14.28
CA PRO A 682 -18.16 -22.16 14.64
C PRO A 682 -18.17 -23.47 13.81
N ALA A 683 -19.34 -23.89 13.34
CA ALA A 683 -19.55 -25.17 12.65
C ALA A 683 -19.24 -25.16 11.15
N SER A 684 -18.91 -24.01 10.53
CA SER A 684 -18.65 -23.94 9.08
C SER A 684 -17.46 -23.04 8.75
N PRO A 685 -16.57 -23.44 7.82
CA PRO A 685 -15.52 -22.56 7.30
C PRO A 685 -16.03 -21.54 6.28
N THR A 686 -17.31 -21.61 5.86
CA THR A 686 -17.94 -20.62 4.98
C THR A 686 -18.73 -19.57 5.77
N PRO A 687 -18.59 -18.28 5.41
CA PRO A 687 -19.35 -17.20 6.06
C PRO A 687 -20.85 -17.45 6.06
N ARG A 688 -21.52 -17.10 7.18
CA ARG A 688 -22.97 -17.25 7.32
C ARG A 688 -23.73 -16.24 6.45
N THR A 689 -23.12 -15.09 6.22
CA THR A 689 -23.71 -13.97 5.48
C THR A 689 -22.74 -13.46 4.43
N PRO A 690 -23.21 -13.05 3.25
CA PRO A 690 -22.40 -12.25 2.34
C PRO A 690 -21.86 -11.02 3.06
N TRP A 691 -20.74 -10.50 2.56
CA TRP A 691 -20.23 -9.20 3.01
C TRP A 691 -21.31 -8.14 2.84
N HIS A 692 -21.55 -7.37 3.89
CA HIS A 692 -22.56 -6.32 3.91
C HIS A 692 -22.08 -5.16 4.77
N ARG A 693 -22.69 -3.99 4.53
CA ARG A 693 -22.41 -2.79 5.33
C ARG A 693 -22.80 -3.04 6.78
N ALA A 694 -21.91 -2.70 7.70
CA ALA A 694 -22.13 -2.87 9.14
C ALA A 694 -23.35 -2.06 9.63
N VAL A 695 -23.47 -0.81 9.17
CA VAL A 695 -24.58 0.09 9.50
C VAL A 695 -25.47 0.26 8.27
N PRO A 696 -26.73 -0.23 8.26
CA PRO A 696 -27.63 -0.09 7.11
C PRO A 696 -27.87 1.38 6.72
N ARG A 697 -28.17 1.64 5.44
CA ARG A 697 -28.67 2.96 5.02
C ARG A 697 -30.05 3.18 5.64
N THR A 698 -30.23 4.31 6.31
CA THR A 698 -31.53 4.80 6.78
C THR A 698 -32.36 5.33 5.62
#